data_AF-A0A6P4ZFE9-F1
#
_entry.id   AF-A0A6P4ZFE9-F1
#
_cell.length_a   1.000
_cell.length_b   1.000
_cell.length_c   1.000
_cell.angle_alpha   90.00
_cell.angle_beta   90.00
_cell.angle_gamma   90.00
#
_symmetry.space_group_name_H-M   'P 1'
#
loop_
_entity.id
_entity.type
_entity.pdbx_description
1 polymer ?
#
loop_
_entity_poly.entity_id
_entity_poly.type
_entity_poly.pdbx_seq_one_letter_code
_entity_poly.pdbx_strand_id
1 'polypeptide(L)'
;MATKRSLNESPSTSAGAPPAKKSITIPSIVFEPVRLDKMSSQEELDLKVLQFQNRKLAERLEQRKAIEDELRERIERLEKRQLADEAALGLVNRYWTLLDEDLRVMLQRFDHTGNKEKPVTEEEGQTDSKDATTEPPQEGDQMTNEAEAKPQLAAGPIDMEEQPTSSSSRDLSTPSPAPSSEGTGIFLSQLTGSGDDEELEQHLKEKVQFSLDAVAKVVKAFDRVQGEKNKLAQAIQGGEGAPSLEEEVKEENKRLTADNQEVQSLVATLQAKHHATTLKFTDLQDKLGAAEIKIPELKNTIEDLQYDKDKLRQKCEKLGFHLAELVEKMKSGAFHSVTSSGAKELPKGQLEMLKADLDEQRELANNRLAELEKLQQEHQVLLKETEKLKMDLKNLPDNVISETSEYKSLQSQYSVLYNESVQLKQALDEARVLLKTTKNTHLRQIEQMESDELSCQKKLRTEVIQLEDSLAQVRKEYEMLRIEFEQNLAANEQAGPINRELRHLITSLQNHNQQLKGEVARYKRKLREAQTEIQKLKSETPGTSHSGEAQQREAAPPVEQPAVKKEEEVKVKEEEVKKEEPEKEKKGDKKSDSEMIKQLKTDLKKSQENQKEMKLLLDMYKGAPKEQRDKVQLMAAEKKAQAEIEDLRQQKQEMLMAAEKKARAEVEELKQRIKSMEEKERQESKKLADEEALKKLKAAEEKMQELQKSLAATKQEEDALLSEMEVTGQAFEDMQEQNVRLLQQLREKDDANFKLMSERIKSNQIHKLLREEKDVLADQVMTLQTQVDAQNQVVRKLEEKERILQNTLATLEKEVNMRAQAMEMHKRKAVESSQLANDLKFHQDDIQRQATHLEELIKEKSAAVEKEQFKHRRTQEECSSLRRKLDRQKKYDFFENADEVLMEEIKTYKQKLTCPCCNTRKKDAVLTKCFHVFCFECVKTRYDTRQRKCPKCNAAFGVNDFHRLYM
;
A
#
# COMPACT_ATOMS: atom_id res chain seq x y z
N MET A 1 -54.09 -30.60 34.84
CA MET A 1 -54.42 -29.48 33.92
C MET A 1 -53.09 -29.09 33.29
N ALA A 2 -52.73 -29.47 32.05
CA ALA A 2 -53.35 -29.09 30.77
C ALA A 2 -53.39 -27.56 30.62
N THR A 3 -52.78 -26.93 29.60
CA THR A 3 -52.68 -27.36 28.18
C THR A 3 -51.38 -26.96 27.48
N LYS A 4 -51.10 -27.62 26.33
CA LYS A 4 -50.02 -27.33 25.37
C LYS A 4 -50.16 -25.94 24.72
N ARG A 5 -49.05 -25.38 24.21
CA ARG A 5 -49.05 -24.48 23.04
C ARG A 5 -48.17 -25.06 21.92
N SER A 6 -48.59 -24.81 20.68
CA SER A 6 -48.02 -25.37 19.45
C SER A 6 -47.53 -24.25 18.52
N LEU A 7 -46.83 -24.67 17.47
CA LEU A 7 -46.23 -23.92 16.36
C LEU A 7 -47.21 -23.07 15.52
N ASN A 8 -46.60 -22.27 14.63
CA ASN A 8 -47.13 -21.50 13.49
C ASN A 8 -47.92 -20.21 13.80
N GLU A 9 -47.35 -19.05 13.45
CA GLU A 9 -47.51 -18.42 12.12
C GLU A 9 -46.57 -17.22 11.93
N SER A 10 -46.17 -16.95 10.67
CA SER A 10 -45.27 -15.87 10.27
C SER A 10 -46.05 -14.66 9.72
N PRO A 11 -45.71 -13.41 10.07
CA PRO A 11 -46.19 -12.25 9.33
C PRO A 11 -45.23 -11.89 8.17
N SER A 12 -45.82 -11.83 6.98
CA SER A 12 -45.27 -11.37 5.71
C SER A 12 -44.37 -10.12 5.78
N THR A 13 -43.15 -10.21 5.24
CA THR A 13 -42.37 -9.05 4.79
C THR A 13 -42.72 -8.72 3.33
N SER A 14 -43.10 -7.47 3.07
CA SER A 14 -43.41 -6.98 1.73
C SER A 14 -42.15 -6.95 0.84
N ALA A 15 -42.20 -7.62 -0.32
CA ALA A 15 -41.12 -7.60 -1.29
C ALA A 15 -40.99 -6.20 -1.95
N GLY A 16 -39.87 -5.52 -1.68
CA GLY A 16 -39.46 -4.35 -2.45
C GLY A 16 -38.79 -4.78 -3.76
N ALA A 17 -39.28 -4.28 -4.89
CA ALA A 17 -38.70 -4.57 -6.21
C ALA A 17 -37.31 -3.89 -6.39
N PRO A 18 -36.40 -4.47 -7.19
CA PRO A 18 -35.07 -3.90 -7.41
C PRO A 18 -35.14 -2.61 -8.27
N PRO A 19 -34.17 -1.68 -8.12
CA PRO A 19 -34.18 -0.41 -8.82
C PRO A 19 -33.91 -0.58 -10.33
N ALA A 20 -34.71 0.10 -11.15
CA ALA A 20 -34.55 0.08 -12.61
C ALA A 20 -33.28 0.82 -13.05
N LYS A 21 -32.50 0.18 -13.93
CA LYS A 21 -31.30 0.76 -14.56
C LYS A 21 -31.73 1.97 -15.42
N LYS A 22 -31.25 3.18 -15.09
CA LYS A 22 -31.39 4.35 -15.97
C LYS A 22 -30.49 4.18 -17.19
N SER A 23 -31.09 3.92 -18.35
CA SER A 23 -30.40 4.07 -19.63
C SER A 23 -30.16 5.55 -19.91
N ILE A 24 -28.93 5.92 -20.27
CA ILE A 24 -28.62 7.25 -20.77
C ILE A 24 -29.20 7.36 -22.19
N THR A 25 -30.34 8.02 -22.32
CA THR A 25 -30.94 8.39 -23.60
C THR A 25 -30.59 9.83 -23.90
N ILE A 26 -29.86 10.07 -25.00
CA ILE A 26 -29.58 11.41 -25.50
C ILE A 26 -30.92 12.08 -25.82
N PRO A 27 -31.23 13.28 -25.27
CA PRO A 27 -32.53 13.90 -25.47
C PRO A 27 -32.67 14.39 -26.92
N SER A 28 -33.47 13.67 -27.70
CA SER A 28 -33.93 14.13 -29.01
C SER A 28 -34.83 15.36 -28.82
N ILE A 29 -34.45 16.49 -29.41
CA ILE A 29 -35.17 17.75 -29.30
C ILE A 29 -36.46 17.66 -30.14
N VAL A 30 -37.59 17.46 -29.46
CA VAL A 30 -38.93 17.52 -30.08
C VAL A 30 -39.55 18.88 -29.76
N PHE A 31 -39.73 19.71 -30.79
CA PHE A 31 -40.53 20.93 -30.68
C PHE A 31 -42.02 20.59 -30.83
N GLU A 32 -42.82 20.88 -29.82
CA GLU A 32 -44.27 20.65 -29.83
C GLU A 32 -44.98 21.75 -30.66
N PRO A 33 -45.80 21.42 -31.68
CA PRO A 33 -46.44 22.42 -32.53
C PRO A 33 -47.62 23.09 -31.82
N VAL A 34 -47.50 24.37 -31.48
CA VAL A 34 -48.61 25.17 -30.96
C VAL A 34 -49.69 25.36 -32.04
N ARG A 35 -50.87 24.78 -31.82
CA ARG A 35 -52.05 25.07 -32.66
C ARG A 35 -52.60 26.46 -32.30
N LEU A 36 -52.69 27.34 -33.29
CA LEU A 36 -53.34 28.63 -33.18
C LEU A 36 -54.78 28.52 -33.67
N ASP A 37 -55.75 28.67 -32.75
CA ASP A 37 -57.16 28.81 -33.12
C ASP A 37 -57.44 30.13 -33.83
N LYS A 38 -58.57 30.19 -34.56
CA LYS A 38 -58.96 31.29 -35.45
C LYS A 38 -58.84 32.66 -34.76
N MET A 39 -58.09 33.55 -35.38
CA MET A 39 -57.85 34.92 -34.94
C MET A 39 -58.93 35.86 -35.47
N SER A 40 -59.43 36.78 -34.65
CA SER A 40 -60.51 37.72 -35.00
C SER A 40 -60.01 39.11 -35.38
N SER A 41 -58.83 39.53 -34.90
CA SER A 41 -58.22 40.81 -35.25
C SER A 41 -56.70 40.73 -35.44
N GLN A 42 -56.14 41.73 -36.11
CA GLN A 42 -54.69 41.90 -36.28
C GLN A 42 -53.99 42.14 -34.94
N GLU A 43 -54.61 42.91 -34.04
CA GLU A 43 -54.07 43.19 -32.70
C GLU A 43 -53.96 41.93 -31.85
N GLU A 44 -54.93 41.02 -31.91
CA GLU A 44 -54.85 39.71 -31.24
C GLU A 44 -53.72 38.83 -31.82
N LEU A 45 -53.46 38.93 -33.12
CA LEU A 45 -52.37 38.20 -33.78
C LEU A 45 -51.02 38.74 -33.31
N ASP A 46 -50.84 40.06 -33.34
CA ASP A 46 -49.60 40.72 -32.90
C ASP A 46 -49.34 40.48 -31.40
N LEU A 47 -50.38 40.47 -30.56
CA LEU A 47 -50.25 40.12 -29.15
C LEU A 47 -49.79 38.67 -28.94
N LYS A 48 -50.36 37.70 -29.68
CA LYS A 48 -49.93 36.29 -29.62
C LYS A 48 -48.52 36.08 -30.20
N VAL A 49 -48.14 36.82 -31.24
CA VAL A 49 -46.78 36.82 -31.79
C VAL A 49 -45.78 37.36 -30.76
N LEU A 50 -46.10 38.47 -30.07
CA LEU A 50 -45.26 39.01 -28.99
C LEU A 50 -45.18 38.05 -27.78
N GLN A 51 -46.28 37.39 -27.40
CA GLN A 51 -46.26 36.35 -26.36
C GLN A 51 -45.37 35.16 -26.76
N PHE A 52 -45.46 34.70 -28.01
CA PHE A 52 -44.61 33.63 -28.53
C PHE A 52 -43.13 34.04 -28.61
N GLN A 53 -42.84 35.28 -29.04
CA GLN A 53 -41.48 35.82 -29.06
C GLN A 53 -40.91 35.97 -27.64
N ASN A 54 -41.68 36.49 -26.67
CA ASN A 54 -41.26 36.58 -25.27
C ASN A 54 -41.04 35.20 -24.64
N ARG A 55 -41.91 34.23 -24.92
CA ARG A 55 -41.72 32.83 -24.49
C ARG A 55 -40.42 32.25 -25.06
N LYS A 56 -40.16 32.44 -26.36
CA LYS A 56 -38.95 31.99 -27.04
C LYS A 56 -37.68 32.72 -26.55
N LEU A 57 -37.80 33.96 -26.08
CA LEU A 57 -36.72 34.70 -25.42
C LEU A 57 -36.48 34.19 -23.99
N ALA A 58 -37.54 33.87 -23.24
CA ALA A 58 -37.42 33.25 -21.92
C ALA A 58 -36.75 31.87 -22.00
N GLU A 59 -37.19 31.01 -22.93
CA GLU A 59 -36.57 29.70 -23.21
C GLU A 59 -35.08 29.84 -23.59
N ARG A 60 -34.70 30.88 -24.36
CA ARG A 60 -33.30 31.20 -24.68
C ARG A 60 -32.49 31.73 -23.50
N LEU A 61 -33.11 32.50 -22.60
CA LEU A 61 -32.46 33.00 -21.38
C LEU A 61 -32.26 31.86 -20.37
N GLU A 62 -33.21 30.95 -20.26
CA GLU A 62 -33.12 29.74 -19.44
C GLU A 62 -32.03 28.78 -19.95
N GLN A 63 -31.95 28.57 -21.27
CA GLN A 63 -30.83 27.86 -21.90
C GLN A 63 -29.47 28.53 -21.62
N ARG A 64 -29.39 29.86 -21.70
CA ARG A 64 -28.14 30.59 -21.38
C ARG A 64 -27.76 30.46 -19.90
N LYS A 65 -28.72 30.51 -18.98
CA LYS A 65 -28.48 30.28 -17.55
C LYS A 65 -27.99 28.86 -17.28
N ALA A 66 -28.61 27.84 -17.87
CA ALA A 66 -28.15 26.46 -17.74
C ALA A 66 -26.70 26.27 -18.22
N ILE A 67 -26.32 26.90 -19.34
CA ILE A 67 -24.93 26.91 -19.82
C ILE A 67 -24.00 27.70 -18.88
N GLU A 68 -24.45 28.83 -18.33
CA GLU A 68 -23.68 29.62 -17.36
C GLU A 68 -23.44 28.83 -16.06
N ASP A 69 -24.45 28.14 -15.55
CA ASP A 69 -24.37 27.29 -14.36
C ASP A 69 -23.46 26.07 -14.61
N GLU A 70 -23.55 25.42 -15.77
CA GLU A 70 -22.62 24.34 -16.17
C GLU A 70 -21.17 24.84 -16.27
N LEU A 71 -20.94 26.04 -16.81
CA LEU A 71 -19.63 26.67 -16.87
C LEU A 71 -19.11 27.05 -15.48
N ARG A 72 -19.96 27.55 -14.58
CA ARG A 72 -19.63 27.84 -13.18
C ARG A 72 -19.22 26.57 -12.42
N GLU A 73 -20.01 25.50 -12.54
CA GLU A 73 -19.67 24.18 -11.95
C GLU A 73 -18.37 23.62 -12.56
N ARG A 74 -18.11 23.86 -13.85
CA ARG A 74 -16.85 23.47 -14.49
C ARG A 74 -15.66 24.27 -13.97
N ILE A 75 -15.81 25.58 -13.74
CA ILE A 75 -14.77 26.44 -13.14
C ILE A 75 -14.48 25.97 -11.71
N GLU A 76 -15.50 25.78 -10.87
CA GLU A 76 -15.32 25.30 -9.48
C GLU A 76 -14.63 23.92 -9.43
N ARG A 77 -14.94 23.02 -10.38
CA ARG A 77 -14.23 21.73 -10.52
C ARG A 77 -12.78 21.89 -10.97
N LEU A 78 -12.47 22.86 -11.82
CA LEU A 78 -11.10 23.15 -12.25
C LEU A 78 -10.28 23.82 -11.13
N GLU A 79 -10.86 24.76 -10.38
CA GLU A 79 -10.23 25.40 -9.22
C GLU A 79 -9.91 24.38 -8.11
N LYS A 80 -10.86 23.51 -7.77
CA LYS A 80 -10.62 22.41 -6.80
C LYS A 80 -9.54 21.44 -7.27
N ARG A 81 -9.46 21.19 -8.58
CA ARG A 81 -8.40 20.37 -9.17
C ARG A 81 -7.06 21.09 -9.13
N GLN A 82 -7.01 22.38 -9.48
CA GLN A 82 -5.79 23.18 -9.43
C GLN A 82 -5.18 23.18 -8.01
N LEU A 83 -5.99 23.38 -6.97
CA LEU A 83 -5.52 23.31 -5.57
C LEU A 83 -4.95 21.93 -5.19
N ALA A 84 -5.51 20.84 -5.74
CA ALA A 84 -4.99 19.49 -5.53
C ALA A 84 -3.68 19.26 -6.31
N ASP A 85 -3.60 19.74 -7.55
CA ASP A 85 -2.41 19.65 -8.41
C ASP A 85 -1.25 20.52 -7.83
N GLU A 86 -1.53 21.72 -7.31
CA GLU A 86 -0.58 22.58 -6.57
C GLU A 86 -0.06 21.91 -5.28
N ALA A 87 -0.94 21.27 -4.50
CA ALA A 87 -0.55 20.52 -3.31
C ALA A 87 0.34 19.32 -3.66
N ALA A 88 0.05 18.62 -4.77
CA ALA A 88 0.87 17.53 -5.29
C ALA A 88 2.24 18.02 -5.77
N LEU A 89 2.32 19.13 -6.50
CA LEU A 89 3.57 19.77 -6.92
C LEU A 89 4.43 20.19 -5.72
N GLY A 90 3.80 20.77 -4.69
CA GLY A 90 4.47 21.09 -3.42
C GLY A 90 5.05 19.86 -2.72
N LEU A 91 4.37 18.71 -2.77
CA LEU A 91 4.87 17.45 -2.22
C LEU A 91 6.06 16.89 -3.05
N VAL A 92 5.94 16.89 -4.38
CA VAL A 92 7.00 16.45 -5.30
C VAL A 92 8.28 17.27 -5.11
N ASN A 93 8.17 18.60 -5.00
CA ASN A 93 9.35 19.44 -4.81
C ASN A 93 10.07 19.19 -3.46
N ARG A 94 9.33 18.86 -2.39
CA ARG A 94 9.95 18.46 -1.10
C ARG A 94 10.74 17.16 -1.23
N TYR A 95 10.15 16.13 -1.84
CA TYR A 95 10.84 14.85 -2.05
C TYR A 95 12.04 14.98 -3.00
N TRP A 96 11.93 15.81 -4.05
CA TRP A 96 13.06 16.09 -4.95
C TRP A 96 14.21 16.76 -4.20
N THR A 97 13.91 17.79 -3.40
CA THR A 97 14.93 18.51 -2.63
C THR A 97 15.57 17.63 -1.55
N LEU A 98 14.82 16.70 -0.96
CA LEU A 98 15.37 15.68 -0.05
C LEU A 98 16.32 14.72 -0.80
N LEU A 99 15.92 14.24 -1.97
CA LEU A 99 16.75 13.37 -2.83
C LEU A 99 18.06 14.06 -3.23
N ASP A 100 18.02 15.35 -3.60
CA ASP A 100 19.22 16.13 -3.94
C ASP A 100 20.21 16.22 -2.77
N GLU A 101 19.70 16.37 -1.54
CA GLU A 101 20.53 16.42 -0.33
C GLU A 101 21.07 15.04 0.06
N ASP A 102 20.26 13.98 -0.02
CA ASP A 102 20.70 12.60 0.22
C ASP A 102 21.78 12.17 -0.79
N LEU A 103 21.62 12.51 -2.07
CA LEU A 103 22.64 12.30 -3.11
C LEU A 103 23.93 13.07 -2.80
N ARG A 104 23.83 14.33 -2.36
CA ARG A 104 24.99 15.15 -1.95
C ARG A 104 25.73 14.53 -0.78
N VAL A 105 25.02 14.07 0.26
CA VAL A 105 25.61 13.40 1.43
C VAL A 105 26.24 12.05 1.06
N MET A 106 25.61 11.26 0.18
CA MET A 106 26.19 10.02 -0.32
C MET A 106 27.48 10.25 -1.10
N LEU A 107 27.50 11.23 -2.00
CA LEU A 107 28.70 11.59 -2.77
C LEU A 107 29.85 12.03 -1.88
N GLN A 108 29.59 12.90 -0.90
CA GLN A 108 30.60 13.28 0.09
C GLN A 108 31.22 12.06 0.79
N ARG A 109 30.41 11.06 1.17
CA ARG A 109 30.94 9.83 1.79
C ARG A 109 31.82 9.02 0.83
N PHE A 110 31.42 8.90 -0.43
CA PHE A 110 32.25 8.20 -1.43
C PHE A 110 33.57 8.92 -1.71
N ASP A 111 33.56 10.26 -1.80
CA ASP A 111 34.77 11.07 -1.97
C ASP A 111 35.75 10.90 -0.79
N HIS A 112 35.24 10.82 0.44
CA HIS A 112 36.07 10.55 1.63
C HIS A 112 36.66 9.13 1.65
N THR A 113 36.00 8.14 1.04
CA THR A 113 36.57 6.79 0.85
C THR A 113 37.52 6.69 -0.34
N GLY A 114 37.44 7.61 -1.31
CA GLY A 114 38.22 7.58 -2.56
C GLY A 114 39.60 8.24 -2.49
N ASN A 115 39.86 9.12 -1.52
CA ASN A 115 41.05 9.98 -1.52
C ASN A 115 42.35 9.30 -1.00
N LYS A 116 42.64 8.09 -1.52
CA LYS A 116 43.91 7.37 -1.33
C LYS A 116 44.57 6.88 -2.62
N GLU A 117 44.07 7.27 -3.79
CA GLU A 117 44.79 7.11 -5.05
C GLU A 117 45.05 8.49 -5.68
N LYS A 118 46.33 8.87 -5.77
CA LYS A 118 46.75 10.01 -6.59
C LYS A 118 46.53 9.64 -8.06
N PRO A 119 45.87 10.47 -8.88
CA PRO A 119 45.97 10.36 -10.32
C PRO A 119 47.43 10.64 -10.71
N VAL A 120 48.08 9.65 -11.32
CA VAL A 120 49.36 9.86 -12.02
C VAL A 120 49.06 10.65 -13.30
N THR A 121 50.01 11.50 -13.66
CA THR A 121 50.05 12.26 -14.91
C THR A 121 49.79 11.40 -16.15
N GLU A 122 48.94 11.89 -17.04
CA GLU A 122 49.09 11.66 -18.48
C GLU A 122 48.81 12.98 -19.22
N GLU A 123 49.74 13.35 -20.11
CA GLU A 123 49.63 14.52 -20.98
C GLU A 123 48.79 14.17 -22.22
N GLU A 124 48.10 15.17 -22.76
CA GLU A 124 47.61 15.38 -24.14
C GLU A 124 46.30 16.17 -24.04
N GLY A 125 46.10 17.32 -24.68
CA GLY A 125 46.96 18.10 -25.57
C GLY A 125 46.07 18.98 -26.45
N GLN A 126 46.53 20.19 -26.80
CA GLN A 126 45.90 21.12 -27.75
C GLN A 126 44.59 21.82 -27.31
N THR A 127 44.36 23.13 -27.54
CA THR A 127 45.25 24.29 -27.80
C THR A 127 44.43 25.57 -27.66
N ASP A 128 45.11 26.70 -27.47
CA ASP A 128 44.64 28.07 -27.77
C ASP A 128 43.53 28.70 -26.88
N SER A 129 43.65 29.97 -26.46
CA SER A 129 44.77 30.92 -26.59
C SER A 129 44.52 32.15 -25.69
N LYS A 130 45.59 32.70 -25.08
CA LYS A 130 45.80 34.14 -24.77
C LYS A 130 44.89 34.81 -23.70
N ASP A 131 45.36 35.77 -22.90
CA ASP A 131 46.72 36.26 -22.59
C ASP A 131 46.70 37.04 -21.27
N ALA A 132 47.87 37.59 -20.88
CA ALA A 132 48.09 38.66 -19.89
C ALA A 132 48.27 38.27 -18.40
N THR A 133 49.55 38.04 -18.06
CA THR A 133 50.32 38.77 -17.01
C THR A 133 49.54 39.61 -15.97
N THR A 134 49.88 39.60 -14.68
CA THR A 134 51.26 39.74 -14.13
C THR A 134 51.38 39.20 -12.69
N GLU A 135 52.57 38.78 -12.31
CA GLU A 135 52.98 38.25 -10.98
C GLU A 135 53.22 39.35 -9.89
N PRO A 136 53.48 38.99 -8.61
CA PRO A 136 53.20 39.81 -7.41
C PRO A 136 54.41 40.66 -6.92
N PRO A 137 54.40 41.23 -5.69
CA PRO A 137 54.92 40.47 -4.53
C PRO A 137 54.26 40.78 -3.16
N GLN A 138 54.91 40.30 -2.09
CA GLN A 138 54.44 40.13 -0.71
C GLN A 138 54.66 41.33 0.24
N GLU A 139 54.26 41.13 1.51
CA GLU A 139 54.77 41.72 2.77
C GLU A 139 54.33 43.13 3.22
N GLY A 140 54.05 43.26 4.53
CA GLY A 140 53.88 44.55 5.22
C GLY A 140 53.01 44.51 6.49
N ASP A 141 53.62 44.47 7.68
CA ASP A 141 52.98 44.81 8.96
C ASP A 141 52.43 46.24 8.98
N GLN A 142 51.34 46.50 9.72
CA GLN A 142 51.37 47.36 10.93
C GLN A 142 49.99 47.57 11.60
N MET A 143 50.03 47.79 12.92
CA MET A 143 48.89 48.18 13.76
C MET A 143 48.43 49.63 13.52
N THR A 144 47.16 49.96 13.80
CA THR A 144 46.80 51.01 14.80
C THR A 144 45.29 51.13 15.09
N ASN A 145 44.96 51.05 16.38
CA ASN A 145 44.02 51.82 17.23
C ASN A 145 42.61 52.30 16.78
N GLU A 146 41.68 52.14 17.75
CA GLU A 146 40.58 53.06 18.16
C GLU A 146 39.36 53.23 17.21
N ALA A 147 38.13 53.49 17.68
CA ALA A 147 37.66 53.92 19.01
C ALA A 147 36.30 53.30 19.43
N GLU A 148 35.90 53.57 20.68
CA GLU A 148 34.63 53.20 21.32
C GLU A 148 33.41 54.03 20.82
N ALA A 149 32.18 53.53 21.00
CA ALA A 149 31.14 54.20 21.82
C ALA A 149 29.74 53.51 21.76
N LYS A 150 29.01 53.57 22.90
CA LYS A 150 27.57 53.25 23.04
C LYS A 150 26.66 54.30 22.38
N PRO A 151 25.34 54.05 22.26
CA PRO A 151 24.44 54.74 23.22
C PRO A 151 23.27 53.88 23.77
N GLN A 152 22.53 54.47 24.72
CA GLN A 152 21.42 53.87 25.47
C GLN A 152 20.06 54.53 25.16
N LEU A 153 18.99 53.77 25.39
CA LEU A 153 17.64 54.15 25.89
C LEU A 153 17.22 55.64 25.99
N ALA A 154 16.02 55.95 25.51
CA ALA A 154 15.09 56.95 26.08
C ALA A 154 13.63 56.65 25.66
N ALA A 155 12.62 57.23 26.35
CA ALA A 155 11.20 56.90 26.16
C ALA A 155 10.24 58.11 26.20
N GLY A 156 9.14 58.01 25.42
CA GLY A 156 7.89 58.82 25.50
C GLY A 156 7.92 60.23 24.87
N PRO A 157 6.77 60.95 24.79
CA PRO A 157 5.36 60.49 24.86
C PRO A 157 4.38 61.19 23.85
N ILE A 158 3.14 60.68 23.67
CA ILE A 158 1.87 61.46 23.41
C ILE A 158 1.72 62.17 22.01
N ASP A 159 0.56 62.30 21.32
CA ASP A 159 -0.86 61.92 21.56
C ASP A 159 -1.74 61.70 20.27
N MET A 160 -3.05 61.46 20.49
CA MET A 160 -4.31 61.56 19.68
C MET A 160 -4.38 61.99 18.19
N GLU A 161 -5.19 61.22 17.41
CA GLU A 161 -6.38 61.57 16.57
C GLU A 161 -6.66 60.40 15.56
N GLU A 162 -7.87 59.99 15.13
CA GLU A 162 -9.27 60.15 15.59
C GLU A 162 -10.09 58.92 15.06
N GLN A 163 -11.29 58.64 15.59
CA GLN A 163 -12.16 57.49 15.22
C GLN A 163 -13.32 57.93 14.28
N PRO A 164 -13.93 57.05 13.44
CA PRO A 164 -15.09 56.28 13.91
C PRO A 164 -15.35 54.88 13.26
N THR A 165 -15.39 53.88 14.14
CA THR A 165 -16.48 52.88 14.33
C THR A 165 -17.47 52.50 13.21
N SER A 166 -17.62 51.18 12.96
CA SER A 166 -18.90 50.45 13.20
C SER A 166 -18.78 48.90 13.14
N SER A 167 -19.44 48.26 14.11
CA SER A 167 -19.91 46.85 14.27
C SER A 167 -19.97 45.91 13.03
N SER A 168 -19.83 44.57 13.09
CA SER A 168 -20.24 43.60 14.15
C SER A 168 -19.64 42.17 13.94
N SER A 169 -19.59 41.35 15.02
CA SER A 169 -19.62 39.85 15.05
C SER A 169 -18.60 39.03 14.22
N ARG A 170 -17.64 38.32 14.84
CA ARG A 170 -17.72 36.89 15.28
C ARG A 170 -18.09 35.93 14.13
N ASP A 171 -17.25 34.98 13.70
CA ASP A 171 -16.78 33.83 14.53
C ASP A 171 -15.62 33.00 13.91
N LEU A 172 -14.99 32.18 14.77
CA LEU A 172 -14.23 30.93 14.53
C LEU A 172 -12.92 30.89 13.68
N SER A 173 -11.80 30.74 14.43
CA SER A 173 -10.82 29.64 14.29
C SER A 173 -9.96 29.49 13.02
N THR A 174 -8.92 30.34 12.89
CA THR A 174 -7.70 30.02 12.12
C THR A 174 -6.65 29.35 13.00
N PRO A 175 -6.09 28.17 12.64
CA PRO A 175 -4.86 27.66 13.25
C PRO A 175 -3.63 28.37 12.66
N SER A 176 -2.72 28.79 13.55
CA SER A 176 -1.46 29.46 13.21
C SER A 176 -0.46 28.51 12.50
N PRO A 177 0.38 28.97 11.55
CA PRO A 177 1.23 28.10 10.74
C PRO A 177 2.46 27.56 11.49
N ALA A 178 2.91 26.37 11.09
CA ALA A 178 4.16 25.75 11.55
C ALA A 178 5.38 26.26 10.73
N PRO A 179 6.59 26.28 11.31
CA PRO A 179 7.74 26.97 10.72
C PRO A 179 8.54 26.10 9.72
N SER A 180 8.23 26.20 8.43
CA SER A 180 9.17 26.00 7.29
C SER A 180 8.48 26.16 5.91
N SER A 181 7.65 27.20 5.73
CA SER A 181 6.82 27.35 4.52
C SER A 181 7.43 28.21 3.41
N GLU A 182 8.53 28.93 3.65
CA GLU A 182 9.05 29.94 2.70
C GLU A 182 9.53 29.29 1.39
N GLY A 183 10.36 28.25 1.43
CA GLY A 183 10.85 27.59 0.21
C GLY A 183 9.76 26.91 -0.65
N THR A 184 8.68 26.40 -0.03
CA THR A 184 7.56 25.82 -0.80
C THR A 184 6.67 26.93 -1.39
N GLY A 185 6.46 28.02 -0.65
CA GLY A 185 5.73 29.19 -1.12
C GLY A 185 6.44 29.94 -2.25
N ILE A 186 7.77 30.03 -2.21
CA ILE A 186 8.59 30.63 -3.29
C ILE A 186 8.48 29.80 -4.57
N PHE A 187 8.61 28.46 -4.49
CA PHE A 187 8.50 27.59 -5.67
C PHE A 187 7.12 27.65 -6.35
N LEU A 188 6.04 27.60 -5.56
CA LEU A 188 4.67 27.75 -6.11
C LEU A 188 4.43 29.18 -6.64
N SER A 189 4.93 30.21 -5.94
CA SER A 189 4.86 31.60 -6.43
C SER A 189 5.66 31.82 -7.72
N GLN A 190 6.79 31.13 -7.93
CA GLN A 190 7.52 31.13 -9.21
C GLN A 190 6.67 30.46 -10.30
N LEU A 191 6.14 29.26 -10.05
CA LEU A 191 5.26 28.54 -10.97
C LEU A 191 4.01 29.35 -11.40
N THR A 192 3.44 30.18 -10.53
CA THR A 192 2.28 31.02 -10.85
C THR A 192 2.61 32.47 -11.23
N GLY A 193 3.88 32.88 -11.09
CA GLY A 193 4.28 34.30 -11.11
C GLY A 193 5.30 34.68 -12.19
N SER A 194 6.03 33.72 -12.78
CA SER A 194 6.82 33.96 -13.99
C SER A 194 5.90 34.00 -15.20
N GLY A 195 5.79 35.16 -15.85
CA GLY A 195 5.12 35.27 -17.16
C GLY A 195 5.92 34.64 -18.31
N ASP A 196 7.16 34.22 -18.04
CA ASP A 196 8.11 33.64 -18.98
C ASP A 196 8.37 32.17 -18.61
N ASP A 197 7.67 31.24 -19.29
CA ASP A 197 7.84 29.78 -19.10
C ASP A 197 9.29 29.30 -19.31
N GLU A 198 10.09 30.04 -20.11
CA GLU A 198 11.47 29.70 -20.44
C GLU A 198 12.42 29.74 -19.22
N GLU A 199 12.26 30.71 -18.30
CA GLU A 199 13.11 30.79 -17.09
C GLU A 199 12.82 29.63 -16.12
N LEU A 200 11.54 29.27 -16.00
CA LEU A 200 11.08 28.14 -15.20
C LEU A 200 11.56 26.81 -15.78
N GLU A 201 11.44 26.61 -17.10
CA GLU A 201 11.93 25.41 -17.78
C GLU A 201 13.45 25.27 -17.62
N GLN A 202 14.20 26.37 -17.76
CA GLN A 202 15.65 26.39 -17.53
C GLN A 202 16.03 26.02 -16.08
N HIS A 203 15.36 26.58 -15.07
CA HIS A 203 15.60 26.22 -13.66
C HIS A 203 15.26 24.75 -13.35
N LEU A 204 14.16 24.22 -13.88
CA LEU A 204 13.81 22.80 -13.74
C LEU A 204 14.84 21.90 -14.42
N LYS A 205 15.30 22.29 -15.61
CA LYS A 205 16.33 21.57 -16.37
C LYS A 205 17.69 21.55 -15.65
N GLU A 206 18.09 22.65 -15.03
CA GLU A 206 19.30 22.71 -14.19
C GLU A 206 19.19 21.79 -12.96
N LYS A 207 18.04 21.80 -12.27
CA LYS A 207 17.79 20.91 -11.12
C LYS A 207 17.81 19.44 -11.54
N VAL A 208 17.14 19.09 -12.63
CA VAL A 208 17.18 17.74 -13.23
C VAL A 208 18.60 17.32 -13.60
N GLN A 209 19.37 18.22 -14.23
CA GLN A 209 20.75 17.93 -14.62
C GLN A 209 21.64 17.65 -13.41
N PHE A 210 21.51 18.44 -12.32
CA PHE A 210 22.20 18.17 -11.06
C PHE A 210 21.86 16.78 -10.50
N SER A 211 20.56 16.44 -10.40
CA SER A 211 20.13 15.14 -9.87
C SER A 211 20.64 13.97 -10.74
N LEU A 212 20.61 14.12 -12.08
CA LEU A 212 21.13 13.14 -13.03
C LEU A 212 22.64 12.94 -12.89
N ASP A 213 23.42 14.02 -12.84
CA ASP A 213 24.88 13.96 -12.69
C ASP A 213 25.29 13.38 -11.32
N ALA A 214 24.53 13.70 -10.27
CA ALA A 214 24.73 13.13 -8.94
C ALA A 214 24.43 11.63 -8.91
N VAL A 215 23.30 11.19 -9.46
CA VAL A 215 22.97 9.76 -9.59
C VAL A 215 24.01 9.03 -10.45
N ALA A 216 24.45 9.61 -11.58
CA ALA A 216 25.46 8.99 -12.44
C ALA A 216 26.80 8.78 -11.71
N LYS A 217 27.19 9.70 -10.82
CA LYS A 217 28.37 9.53 -9.94
C LYS A 217 28.15 8.42 -8.89
N VAL A 218 26.97 8.36 -8.26
CA VAL A 218 26.63 7.29 -7.29
C VAL A 218 26.61 5.92 -7.98
N VAL A 219 26.05 5.81 -9.18
CA VAL A 219 26.06 4.57 -9.98
C VAL A 219 27.49 4.15 -10.33
N LYS A 220 28.34 5.07 -10.79
CA LYS A 220 29.77 4.78 -11.02
C LYS A 220 30.50 4.29 -9.76
N ALA A 221 30.21 4.88 -8.60
CA ALA A 221 30.77 4.44 -7.32
C ALA A 221 30.26 3.04 -6.94
N PHE A 222 28.97 2.76 -7.15
CA PHE A 222 28.37 1.44 -6.93
C PHE A 222 28.95 0.38 -7.87
N ASP A 223 29.10 0.68 -9.17
CA ASP A 223 29.70 -0.22 -10.15
C ASP A 223 31.17 -0.53 -9.83
N ARG A 224 31.93 0.45 -9.29
CA ARG A 224 33.29 0.22 -8.79
C ARG A 224 33.29 -0.78 -7.63
N VAL A 225 32.47 -0.55 -6.60
CA VAL A 225 32.37 -1.43 -5.41
C VAL A 225 31.86 -2.83 -5.81
N GLN A 226 30.89 -2.92 -6.72
CA GLN A 226 30.38 -4.18 -7.24
C GLN A 226 31.45 -4.89 -8.11
N GLY A 227 32.27 -4.15 -8.85
CA GLY A 227 33.42 -4.67 -9.59
C GLY A 227 34.52 -5.23 -8.67
N GLU A 228 34.85 -4.51 -7.59
CA GLU A 228 35.77 -4.99 -6.54
C GLU A 228 35.24 -6.25 -5.86
N LYS A 229 33.96 -6.26 -5.48
CA LYS A 229 33.27 -7.43 -4.93
C LYS A 229 33.28 -8.62 -5.90
N ASN A 230 33.06 -8.40 -7.19
CA ASN A 230 33.07 -9.46 -8.19
C ASN A 230 34.49 -10.01 -8.42
N LYS A 231 35.53 -9.15 -8.43
CA LYS A 231 36.94 -9.57 -8.47
C LYS A 231 37.30 -10.40 -7.23
N LEU A 232 36.89 -9.96 -6.04
CA LEU A 232 37.10 -10.68 -4.79
C LEU A 232 36.37 -12.04 -4.78
N ALA A 233 35.13 -12.09 -5.27
CA ALA A 233 34.37 -13.34 -5.42
C ALA A 233 35.02 -14.31 -6.42
N GLN A 234 35.56 -13.83 -7.54
CA GLN A 234 36.32 -14.64 -8.49
C GLN A 234 37.65 -15.13 -7.90
N ALA A 235 38.37 -14.30 -7.14
CA ALA A 235 39.59 -14.70 -6.43
C ALA A 235 39.32 -15.78 -5.37
N ILE A 236 38.14 -15.78 -4.75
CA ILE A 236 37.70 -16.80 -3.79
C ILE A 236 37.26 -18.10 -4.50
N GLN A 237 36.72 -18.03 -5.73
CA GLN A 237 36.29 -19.21 -6.49
C GLN A 237 37.41 -19.86 -7.33
N GLY A 238 38.44 -19.11 -7.72
CA GLY A 238 39.60 -19.57 -8.49
C GLY A 238 40.63 -20.33 -7.65
N GLY A 239 40.22 -21.42 -7.01
CA GLY A 239 41.09 -22.19 -6.11
C GLY A 239 42.08 -23.11 -6.83
N GLU A 240 43.33 -22.64 -7.01
CA GLU A 240 44.54 -23.47 -6.92
C GLU A 240 45.79 -22.56 -6.85
N GLY A 241 46.36 -22.38 -5.65
CA GLY A 241 47.68 -21.73 -5.49
C GLY A 241 47.76 -20.41 -4.71
N ALA A 242 46.83 -20.09 -3.80
CA ALA A 242 46.92 -18.87 -2.99
C ALA A 242 46.92 -19.12 -1.45
N PRO A 243 48.04 -19.63 -0.87
CA PRO A 243 48.30 -19.48 0.56
C PRO A 243 48.19 -18.01 0.99
N SER A 244 48.63 -17.07 0.12
CA SER A 244 48.54 -15.62 0.33
C SER A 244 47.11 -15.14 0.60
N LEU A 245 46.10 -15.56 -0.17
CA LEU A 245 44.71 -15.10 0.03
C LEU A 245 44.08 -15.71 1.29
N GLU A 246 44.41 -16.96 1.63
CA GLU A 246 43.90 -17.54 2.88
C GLU A 246 44.63 -16.97 4.11
N GLU A 247 45.90 -16.59 3.98
CA GLU A 247 46.65 -15.85 5.01
C GLU A 247 46.20 -14.40 5.13
N GLU A 248 46.04 -13.66 4.02
CA GLU A 248 45.50 -12.29 3.98
C GLU A 248 44.07 -12.23 4.51
N VAL A 249 43.18 -13.18 4.15
CA VAL A 249 41.83 -13.24 4.72
C VAL A 249 41.90 -13.63 6.21
N LYS A 250 42.83 -14.48 6.65
CA LYS A 250 43.04 -14.75 8.08
C LYS A 250 43.63 -13.55 8.82
N GLU A 251 44.46 -12.73 8.17
CA GLU A 251 45.10 -11.54 8.74
C GLU A 251 44.13 -10.37 8.79
N GLU A 252 43.33 -10.16 7.74
CA GLU A 252 42.22 -9.21 7.68
C GLU A 252 41.13 -9.58 8.68
N ASN A 253 40.78 -10.87 8.82
CA ASN A 253 39.80 -11.33 9.81
C ASN A 253 40.37 -11.26 11.24
N LYS A 254 41.68 -11.48 11.45
CA LYS A 254 42.37 -11.15 12.71
C LYS A 254 42.33 -9.65 12.98
N ARG A 255 42.56 -8.79 11.98
CA ARG A 255 42.50 -7.33 12.13
C ARG A 255 41.09 -6.89 12.47
N LEU A 256 40.07 -7.30 11.71
CA LEU A 256 38.66 -7.03 11.99
C LEU A 256 38.19 -7.60 13.34
N THR A 257 38.80 -8.70 13.82
CA THR A 257 38.55 -9.23 15.17
C THR A 257 39.25 -8.37 16.24
N ALA A 258 40.47 -7.89 15.99
CA ALA A 258 41.18 -6.96 16.87
C ALA A 258 40.47 -5.59 16.92
N ASP A 259 40.06 -5.05 15.77
CA ASP A 259 39.25 -3.83 15.63
C ASP A 259 37.90 -4.00 16.35
N ASN A 260 37.24 -5.16 16.24
CA ASN A 260 36.03 -5.45 17.04
C ASN A 260 36.31 -5.49 18.54
N GLN A 261 37.42 -6.11 18.97
CA GLN A 261 37.82 -6.13 20.38
C GLN A 261 38.17 -4.73 20.88
N GLU A 262 38.82 -3.91 20.06
CA GLU A 262 39.16 -2.52 20.37
C GLU A 262 37.88 -1.67 20.46
N VAL A 263 36.96 -1.78 19.50
CA VAL A 263 35.64 -1.12 19.55
C VAL A 263 34.83 -1.59 20.75
N GLN A 264 34.81 -2.88 21.08
CA GLN A 264 34.15 -3.39 22.30
C GLN A 264 34.82 -2.85 23.57
N SER A 265 36.15 -2.75 23.60
CA SER A 265 36.90 -2.16 24.72
C SER A 265 36.63 -0.65 24.84
N LEU A 266 36.47 0.05 23.72
CA LEU A 266 36.14 1.47 23.65
C LEU A 266 34.71 1.71 24.11
N VAL A 267 33.75 0.87 23.68
CA VAL A 267 32.36 0.90 24.16
C VAL A 267 32.31 0.63 25.67
N ALA A 268 33.01 -0.39 26.17
CA ALA A 268 33.10 -0.66 27.61
C ALA A 268 33.75 0.51 28.38
N THR A 269 34.80 1.11 27.82
CA THR A 269 35.47 2.30 28.39
C THR A 269 34.57 3.54 28.37
N LEU A 270 33.79 3.74 27.31
CA LEU A 270 32.83 4.84 27.19
C LEU A 270 31.63 4.64 28.12
N GLN A 271 31.14 3.40 28.29
CA GLN A 271 30.12 3.06 29.28
C GLN A 271 30.62 3.26 30.71
N ALA A 272 31.86 2.84 31.02
CA ALA A 272 32.49 3.09 32.31
C ALA A 272 32.71 4.58 32.58
N LYS A 273 33.17 5.35 31.58
CA LYS A 273 33.28 6.83 31.65
C LYS A 273 31.92 7.48 31.83
N HIS A 274 30.89 7.04 31.10
CA HIS A 274 29.53 7.55 31.23
C HIS A 274 29.00 7.29 32.64
N HIS A 275 29.09 6.06 33.15
CA HIS A 275 28.69 5.71 34.51
C HIS A 275 29.44 6.54 35.57
N ALA A 276 30.77 6.68 35.45
CA ALA A 276 31.57 7.51 36.33
C ALA A 276 31.23 9.02 36.23
N THR A 277 30.78 9.50 35.08
CA THR A 277 30.35 10.89 34.88
C THR A 277 28.94 11.10 35.46
N THR A 278 28.04 10.14 35.31
CA THR A 278 26.71 10.13 35.94
C THR A 278 26.82 10.08 37.47
N LEU A 279 27.72 9.27 38.04
CA LEU A 279 28.00 9.26 39.48
C LEU A 279 28.58 10.59 39.99
N LYS A 280 29.45 11.23 39.22
CA LYS A 280 29.93 12.59 39.52
C LYS A 280 28.82 13.64 39.40
N PHE A 281 27.92 13.48 38.45
CA PHE A 281 26.77 14.37 38.30
C PHE A 281 25.82 14.25 39.50
N THR A 282 25.51 13.03 39.97
CA THR A 282 24.69 12.84 41.18
C THR A 282 25.40 13.37 42.43
N ASP A 283 26.70 13.13 42.60
CA ASP A 283 27.48 13.69 43.72
C ASP A 283 27.54 15.22 43.70
N LEU A 284 27.64 15.84 42.52
CA LEU A 284 27.55 17.30 42.36
C LEU A 284 26.12 17.82 42.58
N GLN A 285 25.09 17.05 42.22
CA GLN A 285 23.68 17.39 42.45
C GLN A 285 23.32 17.31 43.94
N ASP A 286 23.82 16.29 44.66
CA ASP A 286 23.67 16.15 46.11
C ASP A 286 24.41 17.28 46.85
N LYS A 287 25.61 17.65 46.38
CA LYS A 287 26.37 18.81 46.90
C LYS A 287 25.68 20.14 46.59
N LEU A 288 25.04 20.26 45.43
CA LEU A 288 24.24 21.44 45.08
C LEU A 288 23.03 21.54 46.01
N GLY A 289 22.25 20.47 46.19
CA GLY A 289 21.12 20.43 47.11
C GLY A 289 21.54 20.74 48.56
N ALA A 290 22.67 20.19 49.03
CA ALA A 290 23.23 20.53 50.34
C ALA A 290 23.65 22.01 50.46
N ALA A 291 24.16 22.62 49.38
CA ALA A 291 24.48 24.05 49.35
C ALA A 291 23.22 24.93 49.27
N GLU A 292 22.22 24.52 48.50
CA GLU A 292 20.90 25.17 48.39
C GLU A 292 20.14 25.17 49.72
N ILE A 293 20.30 24.13 50.54
CA ILE A 293 19.81 24.10 51.94
C ILE A 293 20.63 25.02 52.85
N LYS A 294 21.96 25.13 52.63
CA LYS A 294 22.84 25.98 53.43
C LYS A 294 22.68 27.48 53.18
N ILE A 295 22.23 27.88 51.99
CA ILE A 295 21.98 29.28 51.64
C ILE A 295 20.90 29.93 52.53
N PRO A 296 19.69 29.36 52.73
CA PRO A 296 18.71 29.91 53.65
C PRO A 296 19.15 29.82 55.11
N GLU A 297 19.85 28.76 55.54
CA GLU A 297 20.46 28.72 56.88
C GLU A 297 21.39 29.91 57.12
N LEU A 298 22.32 30.18 56.19
CA LEU A 298 23.23 31.30 56.27
C LEU A 298 22.51 32.66 56.18
N LYS A 299 21.48 32.79 55.33
CA LYS A 299 20.65 34.02 55.28
C LYS A 299 19.97 34.30 56.63
N ASN A 300 19.36 33.28 57.25
CA ASN A 300 18.76 33.43 58.57
C ASN A 300 19.82 33.89 59.61
N THR A 301 21.02 33.30 59.63
CA THR A 301 22.09 33.75 60.54
C THR A 301 22.58 35.17 60.23
N ILE A 302 22.54 35.62 58.97
CA ILE A 302 22.89 36.99 58.60
C ILE A 302 21.79 37.96 59.08
N GLU A 303 20.51 37.59 58.96
CA GLU A 303 19.38 38.37 59.45
C GLU A 303 19.40 38.50 61.00
N ASP A 304 19.69 37.40 61.71
CA ASP A 304 19.90 37.41 63.17
C ASP A 304 21.05 38.35 63.58
N LEU A 305 22.20 38.26 62.89
CA LEU A 305 23.38 39.10 63.16
C LEU A 305 23.14 40.57 62.79
N GLN A 306 22.34 40.86 61.77
CA GLN A 306 21.91 42.22 61.42
C GLN A 306 20.99 42.80 62.51
N TYR A 307 20.03 42.01 63.00
CA TYR A 307 19.16 42.41 64.11
C TYR A 307 19.96 42.73 65.38
N ASP A 308 20.88 41.85 65.79
CA ASP A 308 21.71 42.09 66.97
C ASP A 308 22.68 43.28 66.79
N LYS A 309 23.21 43.50 65.57
CA LYS A 309 23.98 44.71 65.22
C LYS A 309 23.16 45.98 65.39
N ASP A 310 21.94 46.04 64.88
CA ASP A 310 21.10 47.25 64.96
C ASP A 310 20.61 47.50 66.40
N LYS A 311 20.34 46.43 67.16
CA LYS A 311 20.05 46.47 68.60
C LYS A 311 21.25 46.97 69.43
N LEU A 312 22.48 46.59 69.07
CA LEU A 312 23.71 47.13 69.67
C LEU A 312 23.91 48.60 69.28
N ARG A 313 23.65 48.96 68.01
CA ARG A 313 23.72 50.34 67.52
C ARG A 313 22.76 51.26 68.30
N GLN A 314 21.51 50.86 68.48
CA GLN A 314 20.54 51.61 69.30
C GLN A 314 20.98 51.76 70.77
N LYS A 315 21.69 50.76 71.34
CA LYS A 315 22.29 50.89 72.69
C LYS A 315 23.42 51.91 72.70
N CYS A 316 24.31 51.90 71.70
CA CYS A 316 25.38 52.88 71.56
C CYS A 316 24.84 54.31 71.35
N GLU A 317 23.78 54.48 70.57
CA GLU A 317 23.12 55.78 70.35
C GLU A 317 22.49 56.31 71.66
N LYS A 318 21.83 55.45 72.46
CA LYS A 318 21.31 55.80 73.80
C LYS A 318 22.42 56.17 74.79
N LEU A 319 23.52 55.41 74.82
CA LEU A 319 24.69 55.72 75.64
C LEU A 319 25.35 57.03 75.21
N GLY A 320 25.43 57.31 73.90
CA GLY A 320 25.91 58.58 73.35
C GLY A 320 25.05 59.77 73.79
N PHE A 321 23.72 59.60 73.80
CA PHE A 321 22.79 60.61 74.31
C PHE A 321 23.03 60.91 75.80
N HIS A 322 23.12 59.88 76.65
CA HIS A 322 23.42 60.07 78.07
C HIS A 322 24.83 60.63 78.33
N LEU A 323 25.82 60.30 77.50
CA LEU A 323 27.16 60.87 77.62
C LEU A 323 27.15 62.36 77.26
N ALA A 324 26.40 62.77 76.22
CA ALA A 324 26.22 64.17 75.87
C ALA A 324 25.51 64.94 77.00
N GLU A 325 24.46 64.36 77.59
CA GLU A 325 23.73 64.90 78.75
C GLU A 325 24.64 65.06 79.99
N LEU A 326 25.53 64.11 80.26
CA LEU A 326 26.53 64.19 81.33
C LEU A 326 27.63 65.22 81.04
N VAL A 327 28.01 65.42 79.77
CA VAL A 327 28.96 66.46 79.36
C VAL A 327 28.35 67.86 79.50
N GLU A 328 27.05 68.05 79.22
CA GLU A 328 26.35 69.28 79.59
C GLU A 328 26.32 69.50 81.10
N LYS A 329 26.02 68.45 81.89
CA LYS A 329 26.03 68.53 83.36
C LYS A 329 27.41 68.86 83.94
N MET A 330 28.50 68.38 83.33
CA MET A 330 29.86 68.80 83.71
C MET A 330 30.19 70.23 83.28
N LYS A 331 29.66 70.72 82.16
CA LYS A 331 29.78 72.14 81.76
C LYS A 331 29.01 73.09 82.68
N SER A 332 28.00 72.62 83.42
CA SER A 332 27.28 73.41 84.43
C SER A 332 27.94 73.47 85.83
N GLY A 333 29.09 72.81 86.03
CA GLY A 333 30.09 73.18 87.04
C GLY A 333 29.71 73.04 88.53
N ALA A 334 29.97 71.87 89.12
CA ALA A 334 30.10 71.73 90.58
C ALA A 334 30.97 70.52 90.97
N PHE A 335 32.21 70.75 91.43
CA PHE A 335 32.83 70.08 92.60
C PHE A 335 34.22 70.68 92.87
N HIS A 336 34.47 71.15 94.11
CA HIS A 336 35.78 71.64 94.55
C HIS A 336 36.52 70.62 95.42
N SER A 337 37.85 70.64 95.32
CA SER A 337 38.79 69.79 96.04
C SER A 337 39.52 70.61 97.12
N VAL A 338 39.87 69.97 98.25
CA VAL A 338 40.84 70.52 99.23
C VAL A 338 41.79 69.42 99.70
N THR A 339 43.06 69.80 99.83
CA THR A 339 44.21 68.94 100.17
C THR A 339 45.05 69.54 101.31
N SER A 340 46.03 68.79 101.84
CA SER A 340 47.13 69.20 102.75
C SER A 340 46.82 69.21 104.26
N SER A 341 47.78 69.11 105.21
CA SER A 341 49.12 68.47 105.26
C SER A 341 49.77 68.61 106.66
N GLY A 342 50.54 67.61 107.10
CA GLY A 342 51.63 67.79 108.09
C GLY A 342 51.26 67.70 109.59
N ALA A 343 52.09 67.00 110.38
CA ALA A 343 51.84 66.73 111.80
C ALA A 343 53.00 67.14 112.71
N LYS A 344 52.69 67.55 113.94
CA LYS A 344 53.54 67.44 115.14
C LYS A 344 52.66 67.14 116.36
N GLU A 345 53.19 66.22 117.19
CA GLU A 345 52.67 65.60 118.43
C GLU A 345 51.27 65.99 118.93
N LEU A 346 50.38 64.99 118.99
CA LEU A 346 48.95 65.09 119.33
C LEU A 346 48.66 65.88 120.62
N PRO A 347 48.10 67.10 120.53
CA PRO A 347 47.28 67.65 121.60
C PRO A 347 46.05 66.75 121.79
N LYS A 348 45.36 66.83 122.93
CA LYS A 348 44.10 66.07 123.15
C LYS A 348 43.10 66.22 121.99
N GLY A 349 43.00 67.42 121.40
CA GLY A 349 42.16 67.66 120.23
C GLY A 349 42.59 66.92 118.95
N GLN A 350 43.89 66.67 118.71
CA GLN A 350 44.29 65.79 117.59
C GLN A 350 44.07 64.30 117.93
N LEU A 351 44.11 63.89 119.20
CA LEU A 351 43.71 62.53 119.59
C LEU A 351 42.19 62.33 119.42
N GLU A 352 41.40 63.38 119.63
CA GLU A 352 39.96 63.40 119.36
C GLU A 352 39.67 63.47 117.86
N MET A 353 40.43 64.24 117.06
CA MET A 353 40.39 64.15 115.59
C MET A 353 40.77 62.76 115.09
N LEU A 354 41.90 62.16 115.49
CA LEU A 354 42.26 60.81 115.03
C LEU A 354 41.26 59.73 115.47
N LYS A 355 40.47 59.98 116.52
CA LYS A 355 39.32 59.11 116.86
C LYS A 355 38.13 59.38 115.96
N ALA A 356 37.80 60.64 115.68
CA ALA A 356 36.78 61.01 114.72
C ALA A 356 37.10 60.47 113.32
N ASP A 357 38.35 60.63 112.84
CA ASP A 357 38.85 60.06 111.59
C ASP A 357 38.76 58.51 111.62
N LEU A 358 39.08 57.87 112.74
CA LEU A 358 38.97 56.40 112.88
C LEU A 358 37.51 55.94 112.84
N ASP A 359 36.60 56.68 113.45
CA ASP A 359 35.18 56.39 113.49
C ASP A 359 34.51 56.72 112.14
N GLU A 360 34.93 57.78 111.44
CA GLU A 360 34.54 58.07 110.04
C GLU A 360 35.05 56.98 109.09
N GLN A 361 36.30 56.51 109.23
CA GLN A 361 36.80 55.37 108.44
C GLN A 361 36.07 54.06 108.78
N ARG A 362 35.57 53.88 110.01
CA ARG A 362 34.70 52.75 110.38
C ARG A 362 33.31 52.87 109.75
N GLU A 363 32.69 54.05 109.79
CA GLU A 363 31.42 54.30 109.11
C GLU A 363 31.56 54.10 107.60
N LEU A 364 32.64 54.59 106.98
CA LEU A 364 32.90 54.45 105.55
C LEU A 364 33.21 52.99 105.15
N ALA A 365 33.86 52.22 106.04
CA ALA A 365 34.02 50.77 105.87
C ALA A 365 32.69 50.01 106.02
N ASN A 366 31.84 50.38 107.00
CA ASN A 366 30.52 49.79 107.19
C ASN A 366 29.58 50.11 106.02
N ASN A 367 29.61 51.34 105.51
CA ASN A 367 28.83 51.75 104.33
C ASN A 367 29.26 50.98 103.08
N ARG A 368 30.57 50.81 102.86
CA ARG A 368 31.09 49.94 101.78
C ARG A 368 30.73 48.47 101.97
N LEU A 369 30.71 47.97 103.20
CA LEU A 369 30.26 46.60 103.49
C LEU A 369 28.77 46.43 103.15
N ALA A 370 27.91 47.37 103.57
CA ALA A 370 26.49 47.37 103.25
C ALA A 370 26.22 47.50 101.74
N GLU A 371 27.01 48.30 101.02
CA GLU A 371 26.95 48.41 99.57
C GLU A 371 27.37 47.11 98.86
N LEU A 372 28.43 46.45 99.34
CA LEU A 372 28.84 45.13 98.85
C LEU A 372 27.82 44.03 99.16
N GLU A 373 27.22 44.02 100.35
CA GLU A 373 26.15 43.11 100.73
C GLU A 373 24.90 43.32 99.85
N LYS A 374 24.55 44.57 99.56
CA LYS A 374 23.46 44.92 98.64
C LYS A 374 23.75 44.45 97.21
N LEU A 375 24.94 44.74 96.68
CA LEU A 375 25.37 44.26 95.36
C LEU A 375 25.41 42.72 95.28
N GLN A 376 25.79 42.04 96.37
CA GLN A 376 25.75 40.58 96.46
C GLN A 376 24.31 40.04 96.46
N GLN A 377 23.36 40.71 97.10
CA GLN A 377 21.93 40.38 97.02
C GLN A 377 21.37 40.61 95.61
N GLU A 378 21.66 41.77 95.00
CA GLU A 378 21.27 42.08 93.62
C GLU A 378 21.84 41.04 92.64
N HIS A 379 23.10 40.63 92.79
CA HIS A 379 23.71 39.56 92.00
C HIS A 379 23.02 38.21 92.19
N GLN A 380 22.65 37.82 93.42
CA GLN A 380 21.89 36.58 93.66
C GLN A 380 20.49 36.60 93.03
N VAL A 381 19.81 37.75 93.03
CA VAL A 381 18.49 37.90 92.36
C VAL A 381 18.66 37.73 90.85
N LEU A 382 19.62 38.43 90.23
CA LEU A 382 19.91 38.32 88.80
C LEU A 382 20.34 36.91 88.39
N LEU A 383 21.08 36.18 89.23
CA LEU A 383 21.42 34.78 88.98
C LEU A 383 20.17 33.88 88.96
N LYS A 384 19.30 33.99 89.96
CA LYS A 384 18.03 33.24 90.01
C LYS A 384 17.12 33.55 88.82
N GLU A 385 17.07 34.82 88.41
CA GLU A 385 16.29 35.26 87.25
C GLU A 385 16.89 34.73 85.93
N THR A 386 18.22 34.70 85.82
CA THR A 386 18.93 34.07 84.69
C THR A 386 18.70 32.55 84.64
N GLU A 387 18.70 31.85 85.78
CA GLU A 387 18.40 30.42 85.86
C GLU A 387 16.94 30.11 85.51
N LYS A 388 16.00 30.96 85.96
CA LYS A 388 14.58 30.86 85.59
C LYS A 388 14.40 31.03 84.08
N LEU A 389 14.93 32.11 83.48
CA LEU A 389 14.86 32.33 82.04
C LEU A 389 15.52 31.21 81.23
N LYS A 390 16.59 30.57 81.75
CA LYS A 390 17.19 29.37 81.14
C LYS A 390 16.30 28.12 81.22
N MET A 391 15.47 27.98 82.25
CA MET A 391 14.46 26.92 82.31
C MET A 391 13.28 27.21 81.39
N ASP A 392 12.78 28.45 81.40
CA ASP A 392 11.67 28.88 80.54
C ASP A 392 12.05 28.73 79.04
N LEU A 393 13.30 29.04 78.65
CA LEU A 393 13.83 28.79 77.30
C LEU A 393 14.00 27.30 76.94
N LYS A 394 14.23 26.42 77.93
CA LYS A 394 14.36 24.97 77.69
C LYS A 394 13.03 24.27 77.50
N ASN A 395 11.97 24.79 78.12
CA ASN A 395 10.63 24.23 78.11
C ASN A 395 9.65 25.18 77.43
N LEU A 396 9.99 25.60 76.20
CA LEU A 396 9.13 26.49 75.40
C LEU A 396 7.80 25.79 75.10
N PRO A 397 6.63 26.41 75.38
CA PRO A 397 5.34 25.80 75.05
C PRO A 397 5.11 25.69 73.55
N ASP A 398 4.55 24.58 73.09
CA ASP A 398 4.30 24.29 71.66
C ASP A 398 3.53 25.40 70.94
N ASN A 399 2.62 26.10 71.64
CA ASN A 399 1.89 27.24 71.08
C ASN A 399 2.83 28.36 70.62
N VAL A 400 3.87 28.68 71.41
CA VAL A 400 4.86 29.71 71.06
C VAL A 400 5.65 29.28 69.82
N ILE A 401 6.04 28.01 69.74
CA ILE A 401 6.72 27.43 68.58
C ILE A 401 5.80 27.49 67.35
N SER A 402 4.51 27.15 67.49
CA SER A 402 3.55 27.18 66.40
C SER A 402 3.22 28.60 65.91
N GLU A 403 3.44 29.60 66.77
CA GLU A 403 3.22 31.01 66.44
C GLU A 403 4.41 31.66 65.71
N THR A 404 5.63 31.09 65.75
CA THR A 404 6.78 31.69 65.07
C THR A 404 6.68 31.61 63.54
N SER A 405 7.39 32.52 62.89
CA SER A 405 7.46 32.64 61.42
C SER A 405 8.00 31.38 60.76
N GLU A 406 8.96 30.71 61.39
CA GLU A 406 9.68 29.56 60.85
C GLU A 406 8.77 28.34 60.84
N TYR A 407 8.03 28.10 61.92
CA TYR A 407 7.05 27.02 61.98
C TYR A 407 5.91 27.23 60.99
N LYS A 408 5.36 28.45 60.89
CA LYS A 408 4.30 28.77 59.91
C LYS A 408 4.78 28.64 58.47
N SER A 409 6.01 29.04 58.18
CA SER A 409 6.66 28.83 56.87
C SER A 409 6.82 27.34 56.56
N LEU A 410 7.34 26.56 57.52
CA LEU A 410 7.51 25.11 57.37
C LEU A 410 6.16 24.38 57.23
N GLN A 411 5.13 24.79 57.98
CA GLN A 411 3.77 24.27 57.88
C GLN A 411 3.15 24.56 56.50
N SER A 412 3.39 25.75 55.96
CA SER A 412 2.97 26.13 54.61
C SER A 412 3.68 25.28 53.54
N GLN A 413 5.01 25.16 53.62
CA GLN A 413 5.82 24.33 52.72
C GLN A 413 5.41 22.85 52.79
N TYR A 414 5.20 22.31 54.00
CA TYR A 414 4.68 20.96 54.21
C TYR A 414 3.30 20.79 53.58
N SER A 415 2.41 21.77 53.70
CA SER A 415 1.07 21.73 53.10
C SER A 415 1.14 21.71 51.57
N VAL A 416 2.05 22.48 50.95
CA VAL A 416 2.29 22.45 49.50
C VAL A 416 2.82 21.08 49.07
N LEU A 417 3.90 20.59 49.70
CA LEU A 417 4.50 19.29 49.39
C LEU A 417 3.53 18.12 49.62
N TYR A 418 2.68 18.20 50.64
CA TYR A 418 1.63 17.23 50.91
C TYR A 418 0.58 17.23 49.79
N ASN A 419 0.11 18.40 49.36
CA ASN A 419 -0.84 18.54 48.25
C ASN A 419 -0.24 18.05 46.92
N GLU A 420 1.02 18.38 46.63
CA GLU A 420 1.75 17.86 45.46
C GLU A 420 1.90 16.33 45.52
N SER A 421 2.23 15.77 46.68
CA SER A 421 2.30 14.31 46.89
C SER A 421 0.95 13.63 46.65
N VAL A 422 -0.14 14.23 47.11
CA VAL A 422 -1.51 13.73 46.86
C VAL A 422 -1.87 13.82 45.38
N GLN A 423 -1.56 14.93 44.70
CA GLN A 423 -1.79 15.10 43.26
C GLN A 423 -0.98 14.11 42.41
N LEU A 424 0.31 13.93 42.70
CA LEU A 424 1.16 12.95 42.04
C LEU A 424 0.66 11.51 42.24
N LYS A 425 0.15 11.20 43.45
CA LYS A 425 -0.46 9.90 43.73
C LYS A 425 -1.76 9.69 42.94
N GLN A 426 -2.61 10.71 42.85
CA GLN A 426 -3.82 10.65 42.03
C GLN A 426 -3.48 10.46 40.54
N ALA A 427 -2.54 11.25 40.00
CA ALA A 427 -2.09 11.11 38.61
C ALA A 427 -1.48 9.72 38.32
N LEU A 428 -0.75 9.14 39.27
CA LEU A 428 -0.24 7.77 39.17
C LEU A 428 -1.37 6.73 39.11
N ASP A 429 -2.39 6.86 39.94
CA ASP A 429 -3.53 5.94 39.96
C ASP A 429 -4.44 6.10 38.72
N GLU A 430 -4.62 7.33 38.22
CA GLU A 430 -5.26 7.60 36.91
C GLU A 430 -4.46 6.98 35.76
N ALA A 431 -3.14 7.15 35.72
CA ALA A 431 -2.27 6.54 34.71
C ALA A 431 -2.30 4.99 34.76
N ARG A 432 -2.40 4.40 35.97
CA ARG A 432 -2.58 2.94 36.14
C ARG A 432 -3.93 2.46 35.62
N VAL A 433 -5.01 3.20 35.88
CA VAL A 433 -6.35 2.89 35.35
C VAL A 433 -6.36 3.00 33.83
N LEU A 434 -5.76 4.06 33.27
CA LEU A 434 -5.62 4.23 31.82
C LEU A 434 -4.82 3.07 31.21
N LEU A 435 -3.64 2.74 31.73
CA LEU A 435 -2.82 1.62 31.27
C LEU A 435 -3.57 0.28 31.30
N LYS A 436 -4.30 0.00 32.38
CA LYS A 436 -5.13 -1.21 32.50
C LYS A 436 -6.27 -1.22 31.47
N THR A 437 -6.88 -0.08 31.22
CA THR A 437 -7.96 0.07 30.22
C THR A 437 -7.42 -0.15 28.81
N THR A 438 -6.32 0.52 28.44
CA THR A 438 -5.63 0.38 27.15
C THR A 438 -5.15 -1.05 26.91
N LYS A 439 -4.61 -1.72 27.94
CA LYS A 439 -4.24 -3.14 27.87
C LYS A 439 -5.45 -4.04 27.59
N ASN A 440 -6.58 -3.81 28.26
CA ASN A 440 -7.80 -4.58 28.05
C ASN A 440 -8.42 -4.33 26.66
N THR A 441 -8.35 -3.10 26.14
CA THR A 441 -8.83 -2.80 24.77
C THR A 441 -7.94 -3.43 23.70
N HIS A 442 -6.62 -3.44 23.89
CA HIS A 442 -5.72 -4.15 22.98
C HIS A 442 -5.92 -5.66 23.03
N LEU A 443 -6.13 -6.26 24.21
CA LEU A 443 -6.41 -7.69 24.32
C LEU A 443 -7.67 -8.08 23.53
N ARG A 444 -8.75 -7.30 23.66
CA ARG A 444 -9.99 -7.50 22.86
C ARG A 444 -9.80 -7.30 21.36
N GLN A 445 -8.91 -6.38 20.96
CA GLN A 445 -8.55 -6.22 19.55
C GLN A 445 -7.81 -7.45 19.01
N ILE A 446 -6.93 -8.06 19.81
CA ILE A 446 -6.24 -9.30 19.46
C ILE A 446 -7.24 -10.45 19.36
N GLU A 447 -8.11 -10.65 20.35
CA GLU A 447 -9.19 -11.65 20.33
C GLU A 447 -10.09 -11.52 19.07
N GLN A 448 -10.41 -10.28 18.66
CA GLN A 448 -11.17 -10.01 17.45
C GLN A 448 -10.37 -10.36 16.18
N MET A 449 -9.08 -9.97 16.09
CA MET A 449 -8.23 -10.32 14.95
C MET A 449 -8.04 -11.84 14.80
N GLU A 450 -7.86 -12.57 15.91
CA GLU A 450 -7.77 -14.03 15.93
C GLU A 450 -9.09 -14.68 15.46
N SER A 451 -10.24 -14.15 15.87
CA SER A 451 -11.56 -14.58 15.39
C SER A 451 -11.75 -14.31 13.89
N ASP A 452 -11.34 -13.15 13.41
CA ASP A 452 -11.44 -12.77 12.00
C ASP A 452 -10.48 -13.60 11.12
N GLU A 453 -9.27 -13.87 11.59
CA GLU A 453 -8.32 -14.78 10.93
C GLU A 453 -8.90 -16.20 10.85
N LEU A 454 -9.45 -16.73 11.95
CA LEU A 454 -10.08 -18.06 11.97
C LEU A 454 -11.29 -18.12 11.02
N SER A 455 -12.04 -17.03 10.87
CA SER A 455 -13.14 -16.89 9.91
C SER A 455 -12.63 -16.94 8.47
N CYS A 456 -11.57 -16.18 8.15
CA CYS A 456 -10.91 -16.20 6.84
C CYS A 456 -10.31 -17.59 6.52
N GLN A 457 -9.63 -18.24 7.47
CA GLN A 457 -9.12 -19.60 7.28
C GLN A 457 -10.24 -20.62 7.00
N LYS A 458 -11.41 -20.48 7.64
CA LYS A 458 -12.59 -21.34 7.36
C LYS A 458 -13.14 -21.12 5.95
N LYS A 459 -13.27 -19.86 5.51
CA LYS A 459 -13.67 -19.52 4.13
C LYS A 459 -12.69 -20.10 3.11
N LEU A 460 -11.39 -19.84 3.27
CA LEU A 460 -10.35 -20.34 2.37
C LEU A 460 -10.36 -21.88 2.27
N ARG A 461 -10.51 -22.59 3.41
CA ARG A 461 -10.68 -24.06 3.39
C ARG A 461 -11.94 -24.51 2.63
N THR A 462 -13.02 -23.74 2.69
CA THR A 462 -14.28 -24.06 2.00
C THR A 462 -14.15 -23.82 0.50
N GLU A 463 -13.49 -22.73 0.10
CA GLU A 463 -13.14 -22.41 -1.30
C GLU A 463 -12.20 -23.47 -1.90
N VAL A 464 -11.18 -23.91 -1.15
CA VAL A 464 -10.29 -25.01 -1.57
C VAL A 464 -11.09 -26.30 -1.81
N ILE A 465 -11.98 -26.70 -0.90
CA ILE A 465 -12.83 -27.89 -1.08
C ILE A 465 -13.73 -27.74 -2.33
N GLN A 466 -14.34 -26.56 -2.53
CA GLN A 466 -15.17 -26.29 -3.71
C GLN A 466 -14.38 -26.35 -5.02
N LEU A 467 -13.13 -25.89 -5.02
CA LEU A 467 -12.22 -25.98 -6.18
C LEU A 467 -11.77 -27.42 -6.42
N GLU A 468 -11.51 -28.21 -5.37
CA GLU A 468 -11.21 -29.64 -5.45
C GLU A 468 -12.38 -30.44 -6.03
N ASP A 469 -13.61 -30.18 -5.55
CA ASP A 469 -14.85 -30.78 -6.07
C ASP A 469 -15.09 -30.39 -7.54
N SER A 470 -14.92 -29.11 -7.89
CA SER A 470 -15.05 -28.62 -9.27
C SER A 470 -14.02 -29.27 -10.20
N LEU A 471 -12.77 -29.42 -9.73
CA LEU A 471 -11.69 -30.09 -10.47
C LEU A 471 -11.94 -31.60 -10.61
N ALA A 472 -12.55 -32.24 -9.60
CA ALA A 472 -13.01 -33.63 -9.69
C ALA A 472 -14.16 -33.79 -10.70
N GLN A 473 -15.10 -32.84 -10.76
CA GLN A 473 -16.16 -32.80 -11.76
C GLN A 473 -15.59 -32.65 -13.18
N VAL A 474 -14.72 -31.68 -13.43
CA VAL A 474 -14.09 -31.49 -14.75
C VAL A 474 -13.30 -32.72 -15.19
N ARG A 475 -12.59 -33.40 -14.27
CA ARG A 475 -11.93 -34.69 -14.56
C ARG A 475 -12.92 -35.78 -14.97
N LYS A 476 -14.08 -35.85 -14.30
CA LYS A 476 -15.14 -36.81 -14.64
C LYS A 476 -15.77 -36.50 -16.01
N GLU A 477 -16.02 -35.22 -16.30
CA GLU A 477 -16.54 -34.78 -17.61
C GLU A 477 -15.54 -35.06 -18.74
N TYR A 478 -14.24 -34.83 -18.50
CA TYR A 478 -13.18 -35.21 -19.43
C TYR A 478 -13.16 -36.73 -19.71
N GLU A 479 -13.23 -37.56 -18.67
CA GLU A 479 -13.22 -39.03 -18.84
C GLU A 479 -14.49 -39.53 -19.54
N MET A 480 -15.67 -38.95 -19.25
CA MET A 480 -16.91 -39.20 -19.99
C MET A 480 -16.76 -38.86 -21.47
N LEU A 481 -16.28 -37.64 -21.78
CA LEU A 481 -16.09 -37.19 -23.16
C LEU A 481 -15.04 -38.02 -23.91
N ARG A 482 -14.01 -38.49 -23.20
CA ARG A 482 -13.02 -39.43 -23.73
C ARG A 482 -13.65 -40.77 -24.07
N ILE A 483 -14.46 -41.35 -23.18
CA ILE A 483 -15.18 -42.61 -23.42
C ILE A 483 -16.14 -42.44 -24.60
N GLU A 484 -16.87 -41.32 -24.69
CA GLU A 484 -17.73 -41.01 -25.84
C GLU A 484 -16.93 -40.89 -27.14
N PHE A 485 -15.73 -40.30 -27.11
CA PHE A 485 -14.85 -40.22 -28.28
C PHE A 485 -14.32 -41.60 -28.69
N GLU A 486 -13.86 -42.42 -27.75
CA GLU A 486 -13.39 -43.80 -28.00
C GLU A 486 -14.54 -44.68 -28.54
N GLN A 487 -15.77 -44.53 -28.04
CA GLN A 487 -16.96 -45.20 -28.58
C GLN A 487 -17.32 -44.75 -30.00
N ASN A 488 -17.31 -43.43 -30.27
CA ASN A 488 -17.56 -42.89 -31.60
C ASN A 488 -16.49 -43.34 -32.61
N LEU A 489 -15.23 -43.40 -32.19
CA LEU A 489 -14.13 -43.91 -33.01
C LEU A 489 -14.35 -45.39 -33.36
N ALA A 490 -14.64 -46.24 -32.37
CA ALA A 490 -14.93 -47.66 -32.57
C ALA A 490 -16.16 -47.90 -33.46
N ALA A 491 -17.23 -47.10 -33.31
CA ALA A 491 -18.40 -47.16 -34.17
C ALA A 491 -18.08 -46.76 -35.63
N ASN A 492 -17.24 -45.75 -35.82
CA ASN A 492 -16.80 -45.31 -37.16
C ASN A 492 -15.85 -46.34 -37.82
N GLU A 493 -14.99 -46.99 -37.04
CA GLU A 493 -14.17 -48.12 -37.52
C GLU A 493 -15.04 -49.30 -37.97
N GLN A 494 -16.09 -49.65 -37.22
CA GLN A 494 -17.05 -50.69 -37.61
C GLN A 494 -17.89 -50.32 -38.84
N ALA A 495 -18.17 -49.03 -39.05
CA ALA A 495 -18.85 -48.55 -40.25
C ALA A 495 -18.00 -48.73 -41.52
N GLY A 496 -16.67 -48.80 -41.41
CA GLY A 496 -15.75 -48.98 -42.55
C GLY A 496 -15.99 -50.29 -43.35
N PRO A 497 -15.91 -51.48 -42.72
CA PRO A 497 -16.22 -52.76 -43.33
C PRO A 497 -17.64 -52.83 -43.92
N ILE A 498 -18.66 -52.41 -43.16
CA ILE A 498 -20.06 -52.40 -43.62
C ILE A 498 -20.22 -51.55 -44.89
N ASN A 499 -19.58 -50.38 -44.94
CA ASN A 499 -19.56 -49.53 -46.13
C ASN A 499 -18.72 -50.08 -47.29
N ARG A 500 -17.79 -51.03 -47.06
CA ARG A 500 -17.10 -51.76 -48.14
C ARG A 500 -17.97 -52.90 -48.68
N GLU A 501 -18.62 -53.66 -47.80
CA GLU A 501 -19.55 -54.73 -48.17
C GLU A 501 -20.76 -54.18 -48.95
N LEU A 502 -21.34 -53.05 -48.51
CA LEU A 502 -22.39 -52.35 -49.25
C LEU A 502 -21.92 -51.94 -50.66
N ARG A 503 -20.69 -51.44 -50.81
CA ARG A 503 -20.12 -51.11 -52.14
C ARG A 503 -19.94 -52.36 -52.99
N HIS A 504 -19.39 -53.45 -52.45
CA HIS A 504 -19.25 -54.72 -53.18
C HIS A 504 -20.60 -55.31 -53.58
N LEU A 505 -21.62 -55.22 -52.72
CA LEU A 505 -22.98 -55.64 -53.01
C LEU A 505 -23.61 -54.77 -54.12
N ILE A 506 -23.45 -53.45 -54.06
CA ILE A 506 -23.89 -52.54 -55.13
C ILE A 506 -23.20 -52.88 -56.46
N THR A 507 -21.89 -53.09 -56.48
CA THR A 507 -21.16 -53.50 -57.69
C THR A 507 -21.62 -54.87 -58.20
N SER A 508 -21.89 -55.84 -57.32
CA SER A 508 -22.44 -57.15 -57.69
C SER A 508 -23.84 -57.04 -58.30
N LEU A 509 -24.74 -56.26 -57.67
CA LEU A 509 -26.09 -56.00 -58.19
C LEU A 509 -26.07 -55.21 -59.50
N GLN A 510 -25.13 -54.27 -59.69
CA GLN A 510 -24.89 -53.58 -60.96
C GLN A 510 -24.44 -54.56 -62.05
N ASN A 511 -23.48 -55.44 -61.74
CA ASN A 511 -23.01 -56.49 -62.66
C ASN A 511 -24.13 -57.46 -63.04
N HIS A 512 -24.96 -57.90 -62.10
CA HIS A 512 -26.13 -58.73 -62.38
C HIS A 512 -27.18 -57.98 -63.22
N ASN A 513 -27.43 -56.70 -62.96
CA ASN A 513 -28.28 -55.87 -63.81
C ASN A 513 -27.73 -55.79 -65.24
N GLN A 514 -26.41 -55.68 -65.40
CA GLN A 514 -25.76 -55.62 -66.71
C GLN A 514 -25.81 -56.98 -67.44
N GLN A 515 -25.66 -58.10 -66.71
CA GLN A 515 -25.90 -59.45 -67.23
C GLN A 515 -27.35 -59.63 -67.69
N LEU A 516 -28.33 -59.28 -66.86
CA LEU A 516 -29.76 -59.34 -67.20
C LEU A 516 -30.10 -58.46 -68.40
N LYS A 517 -29.53 -57.26 -68.52
CA LYS A 517 -29.65 -56.43 -69.75
C LYS A 517 -29.05 -57.14 -70.97
N GLY A 518 -27.94 -57.83 -70.82
CA GLY A 518 -27.34 -58.68 -71.84
C GLY A 518 -28.20 -59.88 -72.23
N GLU A 519 -28.84 -60.55 -71.27
CA GLU A 519 -29.78 -61.65 -71.51
C GLU A 519 -31.06 -61.17 -72.19
N VAL A 520 -31.65 -60.06 -71.73
CA VAL A 520 -32.78 -59.39 -72.39
C VAL A 520 -32.42 -59.02 -73.84
N ALA A 521 -31.19 -58.56 -74.10
CA ALA A 521 -30.72 -58.33 -75.47
C ALA A 521 -30.62 -59.63 -76.29
N ARG A 522 -30.14 -60.75 -75.70
CA ARG A 522 -30.14 -62.07 -76.35
C ARG A 522 -31.56 -62.57 -76.62
N TYR A 523 -32.50 -62.41 -75.69
CA TYR A 523 -33.90 -62.79 -75.89
C TYR A 523 -34.59 -61.91 -76.94
N LYS A 524 -34.34 -60.60 -76.96
CA LYS A 524 -34.80 -59.71 -78.04
C LYS A 524 -34.23 -60.11 -79.40
N ARG A 525 -32.97 -60.57 -79.46
CA ARG A 525 -32.37 -61.12 -80.67
C ARG A 525 -33.03 -62.44 -81.11
N LYS A 526 -33.20 -63.40 -80.20
CA LYS A 526 -33.93 -64.66 -80.48
C LYS A 526 -35.37 -64.43 -80.90
N LEU A 527 -36.05 -63.43 -80.33
CA LEU A 527 -37.40 -63.03 -80.72
C LEU A 527 -37.43 -62.48 -82.15
N ARG A 528 -36.43 -61.66 -82.54
CA ARG A 528 -36.27 -61.19 -83.93
C ARG A 528 -35.96 -62.34 -84.89
N GLU A 529 -35.11 -63.28 -84.50
CA GLU A 529 -34.79 -64.48 -85.28
C GLU A 529 -36.03 -65.38 -85.46
N ALA A 530 -36.83 -65.61 -84.41
CA ALA A 530 -38.10 -66.31 -84.51
C ALA A 530 -39.16 -65.52 -85.34
N GLN A 531 -39.16 -64.19 -85.27
CA GLN A 531 -40.02 -63.34 -86.11
C GLN A 531 -39.63 -63.44 -87.60
N THR A 532 -38.35 -63.52 -87.95
CA THR A 532 -37.93 -63.77 -89.34
C THR A 532 -38.20 -65.20 -89.79
N GLU A 533 -38.19 -66.17 -88.89
CA GLU A 533 -38.58 -67.56 -89.17
C GLU A 533 -40.11 -67.69 -89.40
N ILE A 534 -40.92 -66.96 -88.63
CA ILE A 534 -42.36 -66.80 -88.86
C ILE A 534 -42.64 -66.04 -90.17
N GLN A 535 -41.83 -65.06 -90.56
CA GLN A 535 -41.93 -64.42 -91.88
C GLN A 535 -41.57 -65.37 -93.03
N LYS A 536 -40.57 -66.24 -92.86
CA LYS A 536 -40.26 -67.30 -93.83
C LYS A 536 -41.41 -68.29 -93.98
N LEU A 537 -42.00 -68.75 -92.87
CA LEU A 537 -43.18 -69.63 -92.88
C LEU A 537 -44.44 -68.97 -93.48
N LYS A 538 -44.50 -67.63 -93.53
CA LYS A 538 -45.54 -66.88 -94.25
C LYS A 538 -45.24 -66.67 -95.75
N SER A 539 -44.08 -67.11 -96.25
CA SER A 539 -43.66 -66.92 -97.66
C SER A 539 -43.76 -68.16 -98.54
N GLU A 540 -44.19 -69.31 -98.02
CA GLU A 540 -44.54 -70.51 -98.79
C GLU A 540 -46.06 -70.78 -98.81
N THR A 541 -46.86 -69.77 -99.17
CA THR A 541 -48.17 -69.99 -99.83
C THR A 541 -48.57 -68.76 -100.65
N PRO A 542 -48.78 -68.86 -101.98
CA PRO A 542 -48.96 -67.69 -102.85
C PRO A 542 -50.43 -67.32 -103.14
N GLY A 543 -50.68 -66.02 -103.32
CA GLY A 543 -51.91 -65.43 -103.89
C GLY A 543 -52.76 -64.65 -102.87
N THR A 544 -53.17 -63.39 -103.10
CA THR A 544 -52.95 -62.49 -104.27
C THR A 544 -53.23 -61.02 -103.88
N SER A 545 -52.46 -60.05 -104.42
CA SER A 545 -52.81 -58.61 -104.69
C SER A 545 -53.33 -57.70 -103.54
N HIS A 546 -53.05 -56.38 -103.45
CA HIS A 546 -52.23 -55.42 -104.22
C HIS A 546 -52.01 -54.17 -103.31
N SER A 547 -50.78 -53.70 -103.04
CA SER A 547 -50.00 -52.60 -103.68
C SER A 547 -50.24 -51.16 -103.16
N GLY A 548 -49.13 -50.40 -103.04
CA GLY A 548 -49.05 -48.98 -102.61
C GLY A 548 -48.12 -48.83 -101.40
N GLU A 549 -46.79 -48.77 -101.53
CA GLU A 549 -45.95 -47.60 -101.86
C GLU A 549 -45.97 -46.48 -100.78
N ALA A 550 -44.84 -45.94 -100.27
CA ALA A 550 -43.42 -46.34 -100.38
C ALA A 550 -42.54 -45.61 -99.33
N GLN A 551 -41.54 -46.32 -98.75
CA GLN A 551 -40.17 -45.86 -98.38
C GLN A 551 -39.98 -44.65 -97.40
N GLN A 552 -38.97 -44.55 -96.52
CA GLN A 552 -37.57 -45.03 -96.43
C GLN A 552 -37.18 -45.21 -94.92
N ARG A 553 -36.39 -46.21 -94.50
CA ARG A 553 -34.90 -46.26 -94.34
C ARG A 553 -34.28 -45.24 -93.38
N GLU A 554 -33.17 -45.50 -92.68
CA GLU A 554 -32.54 -46.73 -92.13
C GLU A 554 -31.47 -46.29 -91.09
N ALA A 555 -30.69 -47.21 -90.50
CA ALA A 555 -29.84 -46.92 -89.33
C ALA A 555 -28.45 -46.29 -89.59
N ALA A 556 -27.92 -45.70 -88.51
CA ALA A 556 -26.54 -45.26 -88.20
C ALA A 556 -25.43 -46.34 -88.45
N PRO A 557 -24.11 -46.13 -88.16
CA PRO A 557 -23.38 -44.97 -87.57
C PRO A 557 -22.10 -44.58 -88.41
N PRO A 558 -21.08 -43.81 -87.92
CA PRO A 558 -20.10 -44.28 -86.91
C PRO A 558 -19.56 -43.25 -85.89
N VAL A 559 -19.20 -43.78 -84.70
CA VAL A 559 -18.06 -43.48 -83.80
C VAL A 559 -17.28 -42.14 -83.95
N GLU A 560 -17.23 -41.31 -82.90
CA GLU A 560 -16.01 -41.01 -82.10
C GLU A 560 -16.29 -40.13 -80.85
N GLN A 561 -15.54 -40.38 -79.78
CA GLN A 561 -15.32 -39.50 -78.60
C GLN A 561 -13.96 -38.80 -78.83
N PRO A 562 -13.61 -37.61 -78.26
CA PRO A 562 -13.87 -37.28 -76.85
C PRO A 562 -13.99 -35.78 -76.43
N ALA A 563 -14.22 -35.60 -75.12
CA ALA A 563 -13.67 -34.55 -74.23
C ALA A 563 -13.92 -33.04 -74.49
N VAL A 564 -14.73 -32.47 -73.58
CA VAL A 564 -14.52 -31.22 -72.80
C VAL A 564 -13.85 -30.02 -73.49
N LYS A 565 -14.62 -28.95 -73.75
CA LYS A 565 -14.51 -27.62 -73.08
C LYS A 565 -15.36 -26.52 -73.75
N LYS A 566 -15.94 -25.66 -72.89
CA LYS A 566 -16.13 -24.21 -73.02
C LYS A 566 -17.08 -23.61 -74.08
N GLU A 567 -17.91 -22.70 -73.56
CA GLU A 567 -18.22 -21.34 -74.03
C GLU A 567 -19.23 -21.10 -75.18
N GLU A 568 -20.24 -20.31 -74.79
CA GLU A 568 -20.89 -19.19 -75.49
C GLU A 568 -21.81 -19.40 -76.72
N GLU A 569 -23.06 -18.99 -76.48
CA GLU A 569 -23.86 -18.07 -77.29
C GLU A 569 -24.27 -18.36 -78.76
N VAL A 570 -25.59 -18.56 -78.90
CA VAL A 570 -26.49 -17.73 -79.74
C VAL A 570 -26.67 -18.06 -81.24
N LYS A 571 -27.94 -17.90 -81.65
CA LYS A 571 -28.55 -17.82 -83.01
C LYS A 571 -28.77 -19.10 -83.82
N VAL A 572 -30.06 -19.35 -84.06
CA VAL A 572 -30.58 -19.71 -85.38
C VAL A 572 -31.71 -18.73 -85.72
N LYS A 573 -31.75 -18.24 -86.96
CA LYS A 573 -32.88 -17.54 -87.56
C LYS A 573 -33.08 -18.11 -88.98
N GLU A 574 -34.32 -18.48 -89.28
CA GLU A 574 -35.06 -18.26 -90.53
C GLU A 574 -34.41 -18.50 -91.91
N GLU A 575 -35.19 -19.21 -92.76
CA GLU A 575 -35.49 -18.87 -94.18
C GLU A 575 -34.39 -19.11 -95.26
N GLU A 576 -34.69 -19.42 -96.54
CA GLU A 576 -35.90 -19.90 -97.26
C GLU A 576 -35.47 -20.45 -98.66
N VAL A 577 -36.42 -20.89 -99.50
CA VAL A 577 -36.41 -20.75 -100.99
C VAL A 577 -35.59 -21.69 -101.92
N LYS A 578 -36.37 -22.58 -102.58
CA LYS A 578 -36.44 -22.92 -104.04
C LYS A 578 -35.26 -23.49 -104.86
N LYS A 579 -35.61 -24.57 -105.58
CA LYS A 579 -35.71 -24.73 -107.06
C LYS A 579 -34.76 -25.68 -107.83
N GLU A 580 -35.41 -26.36 -108.79
CA GLU A 580 -34.96 -26.83 -110.11
C GLU A 580 -34.29 -28.22 -110.28
N GLU A 581 -34.77 -28.89 -111.33
CA GLU A 581 -34.37 -30.18 -111.91
C GLU A 581 -33.06 -30.00 -112.78
N PRO A 582 -32.54 -30.97 -113.61
CA PRO A 582 -33.11 -32.26 -114.00
C PRO A 582 -32.15 -33.45 -114.31
N GLU A 583 -32.78 -34.52 -114.84
CA GLU A 583 -32.31 -35.42 -115.92
C GLU A 583 -31.56 -36.75 -115.68
N LYS A 584 -32.12 -37.81 -116.34
CA LYS A 584 -31.46 -39.00 -116.97
C LYS A 584 -30.93 -40.12 -116.04
N GLU A 585 -30.95 -41.44 -116.37
CA GLU A 585 -31.42 -42.16 -117.58
C GLU A 585 -31.64 -43.70 -117.39
N LYS A 586 -32.72 -44.26 -118.01
CA LYS A 586 -32.83 -45.53 -118.79
C LYS A 586 -32.70 -46.98 -118.21
N LYS A 587 -33.53 -47.86 -118.84
CA LYS A 587 -33.57 -49.36 -118.94
C LYS A 587 -34.15 -50.11 -117.71
N GLY A 588 -35.03 -51.12 -117.81
CA GLY A 588 -35.45 -52.05 -118.90
C GLY A 588 -34.96 -53.48 -118.57
N ASP A 589 -35.64 -54.61 -118.82
CA ASP A 589 -36.85 -54.97 -119.60
C ASP A 589 -37.23 -56.48 -119.31
N LYS A 590 -38.46 -56.93 -119.65
CA LYS A 590 -38.96 -58.35 -119.76
C LYS A 590 -39.25 -59.20 -118.48
N LYS A 591 -40.22 -60.14 -118.44
CA LYS A 591 -41.40 -60.47 -119.30
C LYS A 591 -42.42 -61.41 -118.59
N SER A 592 -43.68 -61.32 -119.04
CA SER A 592 -44.81 -62.29 -119.08
C SER A 592 -44.69 -63.72 -118.54
N ASP A 593 -45.81 -64.27 -118.07
CA ASP A 593 -46.00 -65.73 -117.93
C ASP A 593 -47.37 -66.25 -118.42
N SER A 594 -47.37 -67.52 -118.83
CA SER A 594 -48.50 -68.47 -119.03
C SER A 594 -49.75 -68.03 -119.84
N GLU A 595 -49.96 -68.55 -121.06
CA GLU A 595 -50.62 -69.84 -121.31
C GLU A 595 -51.98 -70.04 -120.61
N MET A 596 -53.01 -69.43 -121.24
CA MET A 596 -54.44 -69.54 -120.94
C MET A 596 -55.05 -70.97 -121.08
N ILE A 597 -54.25 -72.05 -120.99
CA ILE A 597 -54.69 -73.44 -121.27
C ILE A 597 -54.14 -74.44 -120.24
N LYS A 598 -54.65 -74.35 -119.00
CA LYS A 598 -54.82 -75.54 -118.12
C LYS A 598 -55.94 -75.44 -117.08
N GLN A 599 -56.75 -74.38 -117.11
CA GLN A 599 -57.96 -74.21 -116.29
C GLN A 599 -59.11 -75.19 -116.64
N LEU A 600 -59.00 -75.98 -117.71
CA LEU A 600 -60.14 -76.71 -118.33
C LEU A 600 -60.12 -78.25 -118.17
N LYS A 601 -59.33 -78.84 -117.26
CA LYS A 601 -59.36 -80.31 -117.02
C LYS A 601 -59.31 -80.81 -115.57
N THR A 602 -59.42 -79.94 -114.56
CA THR A 602 -59.65 -80.39 -113.16
C THR A 602 -61.13 -80.60 -112.85
N ASP A 603 -62.05 -80.03 -113.64
CA ASP A 603 -63.50 -80.25 -113.49
C ASP A 603 -63.97 -81.63 -113.98
N LEU A 604 -63.11 -82.41 -114.66
CA LEU A 604 -63.44 -83.78 -115.04
C LEU A 604 -63.16 -84.75 -113.87
N LYS A 605 -64.13 -84.81 -112.96
CA LYS A 605 -64.36 -85.78 -111.86
C LYS A 605 -63.85 -85.35 -110.47
N LYS A 606 -64.67 -84.83 -109.55
CA LYS A 606 -66.14 -84.59 -109.55
C LYS A 606 -67.05 -85.80 -109.85
N SER A 607 -66.50 -87.02 -109.89
CA SER A 607 -67.24 -88.23 -110.30
C SER A 607 -66.71 -89.52 -109.66
N GLN A 608 -65.74 -89.42 -108.75
CA GLN A 608 -65.38 -90.52 -107.85
C GLN A 608 -65.41 -90.11 -106.37
N GLU A 609 -66.20 -89.06 -106.05
CA GLU A 609 -66.95 -89.07 -104.78
C GLU A 609 -67.92 -90.27 -104.71
N ASN A 610 -68.30 -90.84 -105.86
CA ASN A 610 -69.06 -92.10 -105.97
C ASN A 610 -68.26 -93.36 -105.57
N GLN A 611 -67.18 -93.23 -104.80
CA GLN A 611 -66.61 -94.34 -104.02
C GLN A 611 -66.35 -93.98 -102.54
N LYS A 612 -67.03 -92.95 -102.00
CA LYS A 612 -67.01 -92.63 -100.56
C LYS A 612 -67.66 -93.69 -99.66
N GLU A 613 -68.54 -94.54 -100.18
CA GLU A 613 -69.47 -95.32 -99.34
C GLU A 613 -69.11 -96.80 -99.16
N MET A 614 -68.20 -97.34 -99.96
CA MET A 614 -67.83 -98.75 -99.85
C MET A 614 -66.62 -98.94 -98.92
N LYS A 615 -66.94 -99.05 -97.61
CA LYS A 615 -66.19 -99.80 -96.58
C LYS A 615 -65.14 -99.02 -95.74
N LEU A 616 -65.45 -98.18 -94.74
CA LEU A 616 -66.61 -98.04 -93.81
C LEU A 616 -67.24 -99.33 -93.26
N LEU A 617 -66.62 -100.49 -93.50
CA LEU A 617 -67.15 -101.82 -93.15
C LEU A 617 -66.01 -102.81 -92.86
N LEU A 618 -64.92 -102.28 -92.30
CA LEU A 618 -63.98 -102.99 -91.44
C LEU A 618 -63.40 -102.02 -90.41
N ASP A 619 -64.30 -101.16 -89.95
CA ASP A 619 -64.09 -100.21 -88.89
C ASP A 619 -63.93 -100.94 -87.53
N MET A 620 -63.18 -100.33 -86.63
CA MET A 620 -63.41 -100.37 -85.18
C MET A 620 -63.30 -101.69 -84.38
N TYR A 621 -62.97 -102.86 -84.95
CA TYR A 621 -62.89 -104.13 -84.18
C TYR A 621 -61.62 -104.95 -84.56
N LYS A 622 -60.67 -105.30 -83.66
CA LYS A 622 -60.61 -105.19 -82.18
C LYS A 622 -59.15 -105.18 -81.66
N GLY A 623 -58.85 -104.25 -80.75
CA GLY A 623 -57.85 -104.27 -79.67
C GLY A 623 -56.54 -105.09 -79.75
N ALA A 624 -55.41 -104.37 -79.89
CA ALA A 624 -54.13 -104.71 -79.25
C ALA A 624 -53.26 -103.42 -79.11
N PRO A 625 -52.88 -102.96 -77.91
CA PRO A 625 -52.19 -101.68 -77.73
C PRO A 625 -50.66 -101.77 -77.56
N LYS A 626 -50.03 -100.59 -77.68
CA LYS A 626 -48.68 -100.16 -77.24
C LYS A 626 -47.41 -100.73 -77.89
N GLU A 627 -46.68 -99.80 -78.54
CA GLU A 627 -45.23 -99.54 -78.40
C GLU A 627 -44.22 -100.67 -78.71
N GLN A 628 -44.63 -101.81 -79.28
CA GLN A 628 -43.68 -102.85 -79.71
C GLN A 628 -44.08 -103.63 -80.98
N ARG A 629 -44.57 -102.91 -82.00
CA ARG A 629 -44.55 -103.37 -83.42
C ARG A 629 -43.79 -102.40 -84.35
N ASP A 630 -43.03 -101.49 -83.75
CA ASP A 630 -42.21 -100.51 -84.45
C ASP A 630 -41.13 -101.15 -85.34
N LYS A 631 -40.69 -100.34 -86.32
CA LYS A 631 -39.31 -100.30 -86.85
C LYS A 631 -38.80 -101.44 -87.74
N VAL A 632 -39.37 -102.66 -87.72
CA VAL A 632 -38.83 -103.79 -88.54
C VAL A 632 -39.53 -103.98 -89.89
N GLN A 633 -40.85 -103.76 -90.01
CA GLN A 633 -41.55 -103.95 -91.29
C GLN A 633 -41.45 -102.75 -92.24
N LEU A 634 -41.26 -101.52 -91.71
CA LEU A 634 -41.17 -100.32 -92.54
C LEU A 634 -39.87 -100.24 -93.37
N MET A 635 -38.70 -100.54 -92.78
CA MET A 635 -37.42 -100.50 -93.53
C MET A 635 -37.24 -101.64 -94.55
N ALA A 636 -38.02 -102.72 -94.48
CA ALA A 636 -37.94 -103.83 -95.43
C ALA A 636 -38.89 -103.66 -96.64
N ALA A 637 -40.06 -103.03 -96.44
CA ALA A 637 -41.01 -102.76 -97.52
C ALA A 637 -40.61 -101.53 -98.37
N GLU A 638 -40.09 -100.48 -97.73
CA GLU A 638 -39.72 -99.22 -98.39
C GLU A 638 -38.59 -99.43 -99.42
N LYS A 639 -37.57 -100.22 -99.07
CA LYS A 639 -36.43 -100.52 -99.95
C LYS A 639 -36.77 -101.43 -101.15
N LYS A 640 -37.96 -102.05 -101.16
CA LYS A 640 -38.43 -102.90 -102.27
C LYS A 640 -39.40 -102.15 -103.20
N ALA A 641 -40.27 -101.31 -102.63
CA ALA A 641 -41.17 -100.46 -103.41
C ALA A 641 -40.44 -99.36 -104.20
N GLN A 642 -39.30 -98.84 -103.70
CA GLN A 642 -38.52 -97.83 -104.43
C GLN A 642 -37.89 -98.37 -105.72
N ALA A 643 -37.48 -99.65 -105.77
CA ALA A 643 -36.92 -100.26 -106.98
C ALA A 643 -37.97 -100.48 -108.09
N GLU A 644 -39.17 -100.95 -107.73
CA GLU A 644 -40.27 -101.17 -108.70
C GLU A 644 -40.87 -99.85 -109.24
N ILE A 645 -40.69 -98.73 -108.53
CA ILE A 645 -41.14 -97.40 -108.96
C ILE A 645 -40.19 -96.74 -109.97
N GLU A 646 -38.90 -97.09 -109.97
CA GLU A 646 -37.92 -96.59 -110.95
C GLU A 646 -38.14 -97.26 -112.33
N ASP A 647 -38.24 -98.59 -112.37
CA ASP A 647 -38.44 -99.35 -113.62
C ASP A 647 -39.78 -99.03 -114.32
N LEU A 648 -40.87 -98.83 -113.54
CA LEU A 648 -42.18 -98.43 -114.10
C LEU A 648 -42.22 -96.96 -114.55
N ARG A 649 -41.32 -96.08 -114.06
CA ARG A 649 -41.17 -94.72 -114.60
C ARG A 649 -40.51 -94.74 -115.97
N GLN A 650 -39.48 -95.58 -116.15
CA GLN A 650 -38.76 -95.66 -117.43
C GLN A 650 -39.65 -96.19 -118.57
N GLN A 651 -40.46 -97.25 -118.32
CA GLN A 651 -41.40 -97.75 -119.34
C GLN A 651 -42.56 -96.78 -119.67
N LYS A 652 -42.97 -95.91 -118.75
CA LYS A 652 -44.06 -94.93 -119.00
C LYS A 652 -43.60 -93.74 -119.86
N GLN A 653 -42.33 -93.37 -119.78
CA GLN A 653 -41.79 -92.20 -120.48
C GLN A 653 -41.56 -92.44 -121.99
N GLU A 654 -41.23 -93.68 -122.39
CA GLU A 654 -41.07 -94.04 -123.80
C GLU A 654 -42.40 -94.16 -124.56
N MET A 655 -43.47 -94.68 -123.93
CA MET A 655 -44.78 -94.79 -124.61
C MET A 655 -45.48 -93.44 -124.86
N LEU A 656 -45.28 -92.43 -124.02
CA LEU A 656 -45.99 -91.14 -124.17
C LEU A 656 -45.37 -90.23 -125.24
N MET A 657 -44.03 -90.22 -125.41
CA MET A 657 -43.40 -89.49 -126.52
C MET A 657 -43.78 -90.06 -127.90
N ALA A 658 -44.12 -91.35 -127.99
CA ALA A 658 -44.62 -91.96 -129.22
C ALA A 658 -46.05 -91.52 -129.59
N ALA A 659 -46.90 -91.22 -128.60
CA ALA A 659 -48.29 -90.79 -128.82
C ALA A 659 -48.40 -89.28 -129.13
N GLU A 660 -47.64 -88.43 -128.44
CA GLU A 660 -47.71 -86.97 -128.61
C GLU A 660 -47.29 -86.51 -130.02
N LYS A 661 -46.37 -87.26 -130.65
CA LYS A 661 -45.87 -86.97 -132.01
C LYS A 661 -46.89 -87.24 -133.12
N LYS A 662 -47.95 -88.02 -132.84
CA LYS A 662 -49.01 -88.33 -133.82
C LYS A 662 -50.19 -87.35 -133.74
N ALA A 663 -50.55 -86.90 -132.53
CA ALA A 663 -51.66 -85.96 -132.33
C ALA A 663 -51.35 -84.50 -132.75
N ARG A 664 -50.07 -84.08 -132.76
CA ARG A 664 -49.71 -82.71 -133.20
C ARG A 664 -49.86 -82.48 -134.71
N ALA A 665 -49.92 -83.53 -135.54
CA ALA A 665 -50.09 -83.41 -136.99
C ALA A 665 -51.54 -83.05 -137.39
N GLU A 666 -52.53 -83.67 -136.76
CA GLU A 666 -53.96 -83.48 -137.07
C GLU A 666 -54.50 -82.13 -136.57
N VAL A 667 -53.83 -81.49 -135.61
CA VAL A 667 -54.24 -80.21 -135.00
C VAL A 667 -53.89 -78.98 -135.84
N GLU A 668 -52.90 -79.03 -136.74
CA GLU A 668 -52.62 -77.90 -137.65
C GLU A 668 -53.53 -77.88 -138.88
N GLU A 669 -53.92 -79.05 -139.40
CA GLU A 669 -54.80 -79.13 -140.60
C GLU A 669 -56.20 -78.53 -140.32
N LEU A 670 -56.69 -78.64 -139.08
CA LEU A 670 -57.98 -78.07 -138.68
C LEU A 670 -57.93 -76.56 -138.37
N LYS A 671 -56.79 -76.00 -137.92
CA LYS A 671 -56.68 -74.57 -137.59
C LYS A 671 -56.72 -73.66 -138.82
N GLN A 672 -56.20 -74.11 -139.96
CA GLN A 672 -56.27 -73.34 -141.20
C GLN A 672 -57.70 -73.20 -141.75
N ARG A 673 -58.62 -74.07 -141.31
CA ARG A 673 -60.02 -74.10 -141.78
C ARG A 673 -60.99 -73.23 -140.96
N ILE A 674 -60.57 -72.77 -139.77
CA ILE A 674 -61.39 -71.91 -138.89
C ILE A 674 -61.22 -70.43 -139.26
N LYS A 675 -59.99 -69.98 -139.56
CA LYS A 675 -59.71 -68.56 -139.90
C LYS A 675 -60.48 -68.02 -141.11
N SER A 676 -60.88 -68.87 -142.05
CA SER A 676 -61.64 -68.45 -143.25
C SER A 676 -63.16 -68.35 -143.03
N MET A 677 -63.67 -68.79 -141.87
CA MET A 677 -65.07 -68.61 -141.46
C MET A 677 -65.26 -67.33 -140.64
N GLU A 678 -64.30 -66.98 -139.78
CA GLU A 678 -64.35 -65.80 -138.89
C GLU A 678 -64.40 -64.45 -139.65
N GLU A 679 -63.91 -64.39 -140.89
CA GLU A 679 -64.00 -63.18 -141.72
C GLU A 679 -65.42 -62.92 -142.30
N LYS A 680 -66.31 -63.93 -142.34
CA LYS A 680 -67.65 -63.80 -142.93
C LYS A 680 -68.74 -63.38 -141.95
N GLU A 681 -68.57 -63.67 -140.66
CA GLU A 681 -69.58 -63.35 -139.62
C GLU A 681 -69.48 -61.87 -139.15
N ARG A 682 -68.36 -61.20 -139.42
CA ARG A 682 -68.07 -59.82 -138.98
C ARG A 682 -68.90 -58.73 -139.66
N GLN A 683 -69.75 -59.06 -140.64
CA GLN A 683 -70.52 -58.10 -141.43
C GLN A 683 -71.99 -57.91 -140.99
N GLU A 684 -72.57 -58.77 -140.14
CA GLU A 684 -74.00 -58.67 -139.77
C GLU A 684 -74.25 -58.08 -138.36
N SER A 685 -73.26 -58.06 -137.47
CA SER A 685 -73.40 -57.65 -136.06
C SER A 685 -73.35 -56.13 -135.79
N LYS A 686 -73.84 -55.27 -136.69
CA LYS A 686 -73.89 -53.80 -136.48
C LYS A 686 -75.28 -53.21 -136.74
N LYS A 687 -76.11 -53.16 -135.68
CA LYS A 687 -77.13 -52.13 -135.33
C LYS A 687 -78.00 -52.65 -134.16
N LEU A 688 -78.21 -51.83 -133.11
CA LEU A 688 -79.22 -51.94 -132.01
C LEU A 688 -78.77 -52.27 -130.55
N ALA A 689 -77.53 -51.99 -130.09
CA ALA A 689 -77.15 -52.30 -128.69
C ALA A 689 -76.27 -51.28 -127.89
N ASP A 690 -76.04 -50.05 -128.36
CA ASP A 690 -74.99 -49.17 -127.79
C ASP A 690 -75.44 -48.08 -126.79
N GLU A 691 -76.74 -47.73 -126.69
CA GLU A 691 -77.14 -46.52 -125.93
C GLU A 691 -77.37 -46.71 -124.42
N GLU A 692 -77.69 -47.92 -123.93
CA GLU A 692 -78.05 -48.12 -122.51
C GLU A 692 -76.84 -48.34 -121.58
N ALA A 693 -75.74 -48.90 -122.10
CA ALA A 693 -74.54 -49.19 -121.32
C ALA A 693 -73.82 -47.91 -120.85
N LEU A 694 -73.79 -46.87 -121.67
CA LEU A 694 -73.08 -45.60 -121.42
C LEU A 694 -73.66 -44.79 -120.24
N LYS A 695 -74.96 -44.91 -119.93
CA LYS A 695 -75.58 -44.19 -118.80
C LYS A 695 -75.23 -44.80 -117.44
N LYS A 696 -75.15 -46.13 -117.35
CA LYS A 696 -74.82 -46.82 -116.09
C LYS A 696 -73.35 -46.61 -115.68
N LEU A 697 -72.46 -46.42 -116.66
CA LEU A 697 -71.03 -46.16 -116.41
C LEU A 697 -70.81 -44.78 -115.75
N LYS A 698 -71.42 -43.72 -116.27
CA LYS A 698 -71.33 -42.36 -115.69
C LYS A 698 -71.84 -42.28 -114.25
N ALA A 699 -72.96 -42.93 -113.94
CA ALA A 699 -73.48 -42.96 -112.58
C ALA A 699 -72.56 -43.68 -111.58
N ALA A 700 -71.77 -44.66 -112.05
CA ALA A 700 -70.75 -45.31 -111.24
C ALA A 700 -69.50 -44.43 -111.06
N GLU A 701 -69.10 -43.69 -112.10
CA GLU A 701 -68.00 -42.72 -112.04
C GLU A 701 -68.29 -41.56 -111.07
N GLU A 702 -69.50 -40.99 -111.12
CA GLU A 702 -69.97 -39.94 -110.19
C GLU A 702 -69.93 -40.44 -108.73
N LYS A 703 -70.44 -41.65 -108.46
CA LYS A 703 -70.44 -42.23 -107.12
C LYS A 703 -69.04 -42.59 -106.61
N MET A 704 -68.13 -42.95 -107.51
CA MET A 704 -66.72 -43.17 -107.18
C MET A 704 -66.00 -41.86 -106.82
N GLN A 705 -66.29 -40.76 -107.53
CA GLN A 705 -65.77 -39.43 -107.16
C GLN A 705 -66.32 -38.94 -105.82
N GLU A 706 -67.60 -39.19 -105.53
CA GLU A 706 -68.23 -38.85 -104.26
C GLU A 706 -67.59 -39.60 -103.08
N LEU A 707 -67.35 -40.91 -103.23
CA LEU A 707 -66.61 -41.72 -102.26
C LEU A 707 -65.14 -41.30 -102.11
N GLN A 708 -64.46 -40.90 -103.19
CA GLN A 708 -63.10 -40.37 -103.12
C GLN A 708 -63.04 -39.03 -102.36
N LYS A 709 -64.02 -38.14 -102.55
CA LYS A 709 -64.14 -36.90 -101.76
C LYS A 709 -64.42 -37.19 -100.29
N SER A 710 -65.31 -38.13 -99.99
CA SER A 710 -65.57 -38.59 -98.61
C SER A 710 -64.30 -39.14 -97.95
N LEU A 711 -63.53 -39.98 -98.66
CA LEU A 711 -62.28 -40.55 -98.15
C LEU A 711 -61.19 -39.50 -97.94
N ALA A 712 -61.14 -38.47 -98.79
CA ALA A 712 -60.23 -37.34 -98.62
C ALA A 712 -60.61 -36.48 -97.40
N ALA A 713 -61.92 -36.24 -97.18
CA ALA A 713 -62.41 -35.52 -96.02
C ALA A 713 -62.11 -36.27 -94.71
N THR A 714 -62.38 -37.58 -94.63
CA THR A 714 -62.07 -38.36 -93.41
C THR A 714 -60.58 -38.42 -93.12
N LYS A 715 -59.72 -38.48 -94.14
CA LYS A 715 -58.27 -38.37 -93.94
C LYS A 715 -57.84 -37.00 -93.42
N GLN A 716 -58.42 -35.93 -93.93
CA GLN A 716 -58.15 -34.58 -93.43
C GLN A 716 -58.62 -34.41 -91.97
N GLU A 717 -59.72 -35.06 -91.57
CA GLU A 717 -60.17 -35.12 -90.18
C GLU A 717 -59.23 -35.97 -89.30
N GLU A 718 -58.75 -37.12 -89.78
CA GLU A 718 -57.74 -37.94 -89.08
C GLU A 718 -56.42 -37.18 -88.89
N ASP A 719 -55.90 -36.52 -89.93
CA ASP A 719 -54.68 -35.70 -89.87
C ASP A 719 -54.85 -34.50 -88.93
N ALA A 720 -56.04 -33.88 -88.90
CA ALA A 720 -56.35 -32.80 -87.96
C ALA A 720 -56.39 -33.30 -86.52
N LEU A 721 -57.01 -34.46 -86.25
CA LEU A 721 -57.05 -35.08 -84.91
C LEU A 721 -55.67 -35.53 -84.44
N LEU A 722 -54.80 -35.99 -85.35
CA LEU A 722 -53.40 -36.28 -85.04
C LEU A 722 -52.66 -35.00 -84.64
N SER A 723 -52.85 -33.90 -85.37
CA SER A 723 -52.27 -32.60 -85.02
C SER A 723 -52.79 -32.07 -83.67
N GLU A 724 -54.09 -32.19 -83.39
CA GLU A 724 -54.66 -31.85 -82.08
C GLU A 724 -54.10 -32.73 -80.95
N MET A 725 -53.87 -34.02 -81.21
CA MET A 725 -53.25 -34.93 -80.25
C MET A 725 -51.77 -34.60 -80.00
N GLU A 726 -51.00 -34.22 -81.02
CA GLU A 726 -49.62 -33.76 -80.88
C GLU A 726 -49.54 -32.44 -80.07
N VAL A 727 -50.41 -31.46 -80.38
CA VAL A 727 -50.51 -30.20 -79.61
C VAL A 727 -50.92 -30.46 -78.15
N THR A 728 -51.86 -31.37 -77.93
CA THR A 728 -52.30 -31.77 -76.57
C THR A 728 -51.18 -32.51 -75.82
N GLY A 729 -50.42 -33.36 -76.52
CA GLY A 729 -49.24 -34.05 -76.00
C GLY A 729 -48.16 -33.06 -75.54
N GLN A 730 -47.79 -32.11 -76.42
CA GLN A 730 -46.83 -31.06 -76.09
C GLN A 730 -47.29 -30.21 -74.90
N ALA A 731 -48.56 -29.80 -74.87
CA ALA A 731 -49.12 -29.05 -73.75
C ALA A 731 -49.09 -29.83 -72.43
N PHE A 732 -49.24 -31.16 -72.47
CA PHE A 732 -49.10 -32.02 -71.30
C PHE A 732 -47.64 -32.18 -70.86
N GLU A 733 -46.70 -32.36 -71.80
CA GLU A 733 -45.26 -32.42 -71.52
C GLU A 733 -44.74 -31.09 -70.94
N ASP A 734 -45.12 -29.95 -71.51
CA ASP A 734 -44.80 -28.61 -71.00
C ASP A 734 -45.35 -28.40 -69.57
N MET A 735 -46.60 -28.82 -69.32
CA MET A 735 -47.20 -28.78 -67.98
C MET A 735 -46.52 -29.74 -67.01
N GLN A 736 -46.06 -30.91 -67.47
CA GLN A 736 -45.32 -31.86 -66.64
C GLN A 736 -43.93 -31.32 -66.29
N GLU A 737 -43.21 -30.72 -67.24
CA GLU A 737 -41.97 -29.99 -66.98
C GLU A 737 -42.20 -28.83 -66.01
N GLN A 738 -43.26 -28.04 -66.18
CA GLN A 738 -43.59 -26.95 -65.27
C GLN A 738 -43.84 -27.45 -63.85
N ASN A 739 -44.55 -28.57 -63.68
CA ASN A 739 -44.75 -29.21 -62.38
C ASN A 739 -43.43 -29.72 -61.77
N VAL A 740 -42.54 -30.32 -62.56
CA VAL A 740 -41.21 -30.75 -62.10
C VAL A 740 -40.37 -29.54 -61.65
N ARG A 741 -40.38 -28.44 -62.40
CA ARG A 741 -39.70 -27.18 -62.04
C ARG A 741 -40.27 -26.58 -60.75
N LEU A 742 -41.59 -26.57 -60.57
CA LEU A 742 -42.25 -26.09 -59.34
C LEU A 742 -41.93 -26.97 -58.12
N LEU A 743 -41.91 -28.30 -58.28
CA LEU A 743 -41.50 -29.22 -57.21
C LEU A 743 -40.02 -29.04 -56.83
N GLN A 744 -39.15 -28.78 -57.82
CA GLN A 744 -37.75 -28.48 -57.57
C GLN A 744 -37.57 -27.15 -56.82
N GLN A 745 -38.29 -26.09 -57.22
CA GLN A 745 -38.30 -24.81 -56.51
C GLN A 745 -38.84 -24.91 -55.08
N LEU A 746 -39.81 -25.78 -54.83
CA LEU A 746 -40.31 -26.05 -53.47
C LEU A 746 -39.21 -26.70 -52.61
N ARG A 747 -38.54 -27.73 -53.12
CA ARG A 747 -37.40 -28.37 -52.42
C ARG A 747 -36.27 -27.39 -52.13
N GLU A 748 -35.90 -26.55 -53.09
CA GLU A 748 -34.86 -25.54 -52.91
C GLU A 748 -35.23 -24.48 -51.87
N LYS A 749 -36.52 -24.10 -51.79
CA LYS A 749 -37.05 -23.24 -50.72
C LYS A 749 -37.05 -23.94 -49.37
N ASP A 750 -37.41 -25.21 -49.30
CA ASP A 750 -37.37 -26.00 -48.06
C ASP A 750 -35.94 -26.18 -47.56
N ASP A 751 -34.98 -26.50 -48.44
CA ASP A 751 -33.55 -26.56 -48.11
C ASP A 751 -33.00 -25.21 -47.62
N ALA A 752 -33.43 -24.10 -48.23
CA ALA A 752 -33.10 -22.76 -47.76
C ALA A 752 -33.72 -22.48 -46.38
N ASN A 753 -34.97 -22.86 -46.15
CA ASN A 753 -35.65 -22.73 -44.85
C ASN A 753 -34.95 -23.57 -43.77
N PHE A 754 -34.52 -24.80 -44.06
CA PHE A 754 -33.76 -25.63 -43.13
C PHE A 754 -32.40 -25.03 -42.78
N LYS A 755 -31.68 -24.46 -43.76
CA LYS A 755 -30.42 -23.72 -43.52
C LYS A 755 -30.65 -22.52 -42.61
N LEU A 756 -31.61 -21.65 -42.94
CA LEU A 756 -31.97 -20.48 -42.13
C LEU A 756 -32.43 -20.86 -40.71
N MET A 757 -33.17 -21.97 -40.56
CA MET A 757 -33.56 -22.47 -39.24
C MET A 757 -32.35 -22.99 -38.45
N SER A 758 -31.41 -23.68 -39.09
CA SER A 758 -30.15 -24.12 -38.48
C SER A 758 -29.29 -22.93 -38.03
N GLU A 759 -29.13 -21.93 -38.88
CA GLU A 759 -28.42 -20.68 -38.58
C GLU A 759 -29.09 -19.90 -37.46
N ARG A 760 -30.42 -19.82 -37.44
CA ARG A 760 -31.20 -19.22 -36.33
C ARG A 760 -30.99 -19.96 -35.02
N ILE A 761 -30.95 -21.30 -35.02
CA ILE A 761 -30.68 -22.10 -33.81
C ILE A 761 -29.25 -21.82 -33.31
N LYS A 762 -28.25 -21.84 -34.20
CA LYS A 762 -26.85 -21.53 -33.86
C LYS A 762 -26.69 -20.11 -33.32
N SER A 763 -27.29 -19.12 -33.98
CA SER A 763 -27.31 -17.71 -33.55
C SER A 763 -27.96 -17.57 -32.17
N ASN A 764 -29.11 -18.21 -31.92
CA ASN A 764 -29.75 -18.20 -30.60
C ASN A 764 -28.87 -18.85 -29.51
N GLN A 765 -28.15 -19.92 -29.84
CA GLN A 765 -27.23 -20.58 -28.91
C GLN A 765 -26.01 -19.69 -28.60
N ILE A 766 -25.41 -19.05 -29.60
CA ILE A 766 -24.35 -18.05 -29.42
C ILE A 766 -24.85 -16.87 -28.59
N HIS A 767 -26.04 -16.33 -28.88
CA HIS A 767 -26.67 -15.27 -28.08
C HIS A 767 -27.08 -15.70 -26.66
N LYS A 768 -27.15 -17.00 -26.37
CA LYS A 768 -27.30 -17.51 -25.00
C LYS A 768 -25.94 -17.51 -24.29
N LEU A 769 -24.92 -18.11 -24.90
CA LEU A 769 -23.55 -18.16 -24.35
C LEU A 769 -22.99 -16.75 -24.10
N LEU A 770 -23.12 -15.82 -25.06
CA LEU A 770 -22.70 -14.42 -24.89
C LEU A 770 -23.46 -13.66 -23.79
N ARG A 771 -24.66 -14.11 -23.40
CA ARG A 771 -25.36 -13.57 -22.22
C ARG A 771 -24.82 -14.17 -20.93
N GLU A 772 -24.61 -15.48 -20.91
CA GLU A 772 -24.02 -16.18 -19.76
C GLU A 772 -22.59 -15.66 -19.46
N GLU A 773 -21.75 -15.48 -20.48
CA GLU A 773 -20.44 -14.82 -20.37
C GLU A 773 -20.54 -13.38 -19.87
N LYS A 774 -21.49 -12.59 -20.38
CA LYS A 774 -21.71 -11.21 -19.94
C LYS A 774 -22.16 -11.14 -18.48
N ASP A 775 -23.01 -12.04 -18.04
CA ASP A 775 -23.52 -12.07 -16.67
C ASP A 775 -22.40 -12.51 -15.71
N VAL A 776 -21.56 -13.50 -16.09
CA VAL A 776 -20.34 -13.87 -15.34
C VAL A 776 -19.35 -12.70 -15.25
N LEU A 777 -19.13 -11.97 -16.34
CA LEU A 777 -18.28 -10.77 -16.33
C LEU A 777 -18.86 -9.66 -15.44
N ALA A 778 -20.19 -9.50 -15.38
CA ALA A 778 -20.84 -8.55 -14.49
C ALA A 778 -20.64 -8.94 -13.01
N ASP A 779 -20.76 -10.22 -12.66
CA ASP A 779 -20.50 -10.73 -11.30
C ASP A 779 -19.03 -10.57 -10.90
N GLN A 780 -18.09 -10.79 -11.83
CA GLN A 780 -16.66 -10.50 -11.60
C GLN A 780 -16.42 -9.01 -11.33
N VAL A 781 -17.01 -8.11 -12.12
CA VAL A 781 -16.93 -6.65 -11.91
C VAL A 781 -17.55 -6.25 -10.57
N MET A 782 -18.69 -6.82 -10.18
CA MET A 782 -19.30 -6.56 -8.86
C MET A 782 -18.43 -7.07 -7.70
N THR A 783 -17.77 -8.20 -7.87
CA THR A 783 -16.84 -8.77 -6.88
C THR A 783 -15.62 -7.87 -6.71
N LEU A 784 -15.00 -7.45 -7.83
CA LEU A 784 -13.87 -6.50 -7.83
C LEU A 784 -14.26 -5.15 -7.23
N GLN A 785 -15.44 -4.61 -7.57
CA GLN A 785 -15.95 -3.37 -6.97
C GLN A 785 -16.09 -3.50 -5.45
N THR A 786 -16.66 -4.60 -4.97
CA THR A 786 -16.80 -4.88 -3.53
C THR A 786 -15.42 -4.98 -2.84
N GLN A 787 -14.43 -5.57 -3.51
CA GLN A 787 -13.05 -5.66 -3.01
C GLN A 787 -12.37 -4.28 -2.96
N VAL A 788 -12.55 -3.44 -3.99
CA VAL A 788 -12.09 -2.05 -4.02
C VAL A 788 -12.74 -1.23 -2.91
N ASP A 789 -14.04 -1.36 -2.69
CA ASP A 789 -14.74 -0.65 -1.62
C ASP A 789 -14.28 -1.10 -0.23
N ALA A 790 -13.98 -2.38 -0.03
CA ALA A 790 -13.37 -2.90 1.19
C ALA A 790 -11.94 -2.37 1.40
N GLN A 791 -11.11 -2.34 0.36
CA GLN A 791 -9.76 -1.74 0.41
C GLN A 791 -9.83 -0.24 0.74
N ASN A 792 -10.76 0.51 0.12
CA ASN A 792 -10.99 1.92 0.40
C ASN A 792 -11.43 2.19 1.86
N GLN A 793 -12.11 1.24 2.52
CA GLN A 793 -12.38 1.33 3.96
C GLN A 793 -11.14 1.07 4.81
N VAL A 794 -10.23 0.18 4.38
CA VAL A 794 -8.95 -0.05 5.07
C VAL A 794 -8.05 1.17 4.94
N VAL A 795 -7.92 1.76 3.75
CA VAL A 795 -7.17 3.00 3.51
C VAL A 795 -7.65 4.11 4.43
N ARG A 796 -8.96 4.41 4.48
CA ARG A 796 -9.54 5.42 5.39
C ARG A 796 -9.25 5.16 6.87
N LYS A 797 -9.20 3.88 7.30
CA LYS A 797 -8.83 3.51 8.68
C LYS A 797 -7.33 3.68 8.95
N LEU A 798 -6.47 3.59 7.93
CA LEU A 798 -5.05 3.85 8.05
C LEU A 798 -4.76 5.35 8.04
N GLU A 799 -5.41 6.13 7.18
CA GLU A 799 -5.35 7.60 7.15
C GLU A 799 -5.75 8.22 8.50
N GLU A 800 -6.85 7.76 9.11
CA GLU A 800 -7.25 8.27 10.43
C GLU A 800 -6.28 7.85 11.55
N LYS A 801 -5.70 6.64 11.48
CA LYS A 801 -4.63 6.23 12.40
C LYS A 801 -3.38 7.09 12.23
N GLU A 802 -2.98 7.39 11.00
CA GLU A 802 -1.85 8.27 10.71
C GLU A 802 -2.11 9.67 11.25
N ARG A 803 -3.29 10.25 11.00
CA ARG A 803 -3.70 11.55 11.53
C ARG A 803 -3.67 11.59 13.07
N ILE A 804 -4.11 10.53 13.74
CA ILE A 804 -4.01 10.41 15.20
C ILE A 804 -2.54 10.34 15.64
N LEU A 805 -1.71 9.54 14.98
CA LEU A 805 -0.28 9.41 15.29
C LEU A 805 0.48 10.72 15.09
N GLN A 806 0.27 11.42 13.98
CA GLN A 806 0.81 12.76 13.71
C GLN A 806 0.43 13.75 14.81
N ASN A 807 -0.85 13.76 15.24
CA ASN A 807 -1.28 14.58 16.37
C ASN A 807 -0.56 14.22 17.68
N THR A 808 -0.37 12.91 17.98
CA THR A 808 0.38 12.50 19.19
C THR A 808 1.87 12.88 19.13
N LEU A 809 2.51 12.78 17.96
CA LEU A 809 3.88 13.24 17.76
C LEU A 809 3.98 14.75 18.00
N ALA A 810 3.10 15.56 17.40
CA ALA A 810 3.06 17.00 17.60
C ALA A 810 2.82 17.41 19.08
N THR A 811 2.08 16.60 19.87
CA THR A 811 1.98 16.82 21.32
C THR A 811 3.26 16.47 22.07
N LEU A 812 3.92 15.36 21.72
CA LEU A 812 5.18 14.94 22.34
C LEU A 812 6.33 15.90 22.01
N GLU A 813 6.41 16.42 20.79
CA GLU A 813 7.36 17.46 20.38
C GLU A 813 7.18 18.76 21.20
N LYS A 814 5.93 19.17 21.43
CA LYS A 814 5.62 20.31 22.32
C LYS A 814 6.06 20.03 23.74
N GLU A 815 5.80 18.84 24.30
CA GLU A 815 6.30 18.49 25.63
C GLU A 815 7.84 18.49 25.71
N VAL A 816 8.53 17.96 24.70
CA VAL A 816 10.00 17.95 24.63
C VAL A 816 10.54 19.38 24.59
N ASN A 817 9.95 20.26 23.78
CA ASN A 817 10.32 21.67 23.72
C ASN A 817 10.09 22.38 25.06
N MET A 818 8.95 22.15 25.73
CA MET A 818 8.70 22.71 27.07
C MET A 818 9.69 22.20 28.12
N ARG A 819 10.04 20.90 28.10
CA ARG A 819 11.07 20.31 28.97
C ARG A 819 12.46 20.90 28.69
N ALA A 820 12.82 21.12 27.41
CA ALA A 820 14.08 21.74 27.02
C ALA A 820 14.19 23.21 27.46
N GLN A 821 13.10 23.99 27.31
CA GLN A 821 13.04 25.37 27.80
C GLN A 821 13.14 25.45 29.32
N ALA A 822 12.47 24.56 30.06
CA ALA A 822 12.61 24.47 31.50
C ALA A 822 14.05 24.12 31.92
N MET A 823 14.67 23.13 31.27
CA MET A 823 16.05 22.74 31.53
C MET A 823 17.06 23.88 31.28
N GLU A 824 16.93 24.62 30.18
CA GLU A 824 17.79 25.79 29.91
C GLU A 824 17.53 26.93 30.91
N MET A 825 16.30 27.13 31.39
CA MET A 825 16.02 28.07 32.48
C MET A 825 16.70 27.66 33.80
N HIS A 826 16.61 26.38 34.18
CA HIS A 826 17.27 25.86 35.38
C HIS A 826 18.80 25.97 35.28
N LYS A 827 19.37 25.69 34.10
CA LYS A 827 20.80 25.86 33.81
C LYS A 827 21.26 27.31 33.96
N ARG A 828 20.50 28.30 33.47
CA ARG A 828 20.80 29.73 33.69
C ARG A 828 20.78 30.09 35.17
N LYS A 829 19.73 29.71 35.91
CA LYS A 829 19.64 29.91 37.36
C LYS A 829 20.79 29.25 38.13
N ALA A 830 21.25 28.08 37.72
CA ALA A 830 22.40 27.41 38.32
C ALA A 830 23.72 28.17 38.07
N VAL A 831 23.90 28.75 36.87
CA VAL A 831 25.05 29.61 36.56
C VAL A 831 25.00 30.91 37.38
N GLU A 832 23.86 31.58 37.44
CA GLU A 832 23.64 32.79 38.26
C GLU A 832 23.91 32.51 39.75
N SER A 833 23.38 31.41 40.29
CA SER A 833 23.63 30.99 41.67
C SER A 833 25.10 30.65 41.93
N SER A 834 25.80 30.05 40.96
CA SER A 834 27.23 29.75 41.06
C SER A 834 28.08 31.03 41.05
N GLN A 835 27.73 32.02 40.23
CA GLN A 835 28.36 33.34 40.23
C GLN A 835 28.17 34.03 41.59
N LEU A 836 26.93 34.12 42.08
CA LEU A 836 26.61 34.74 43.36
C LEU A 836 27.32 34.05 44.54
N ALA A 837 27.47 32.72 44.50
CA ALA A 837 28.23 31.97 45.50
C ALA A 837 29.75 32.23 45.45
N ASN A 838 30.30 32.54 44.28
CA ASN A 838 31.71 32.93 44.14
C ASN A 838 31.94 34.36 44.64
N ASP A 839 31.02 35.29 44.34
CA ASP A 839 31.08 36.67 44.84
C ASP A 839 30.99 36.72 46.37
N LEU A 840 30.08 35.94 46.96
CA LEU A 840 29.96 35.81 48.43
C LEU A 840 31.21 35.19 49.06
N LYS A 841 31.85 34.21 48.41
CA LYS A 841 33.16 33.68 48.87
C LYS A 841 34.26 34.73 48.81
N PHE A 842 34.32 35.53 47.75
CA PHE A 842 35.29 36.62 47.64
C PHE A 842 35.11 37.63 48.78
N HIS A 843 33.86 38.01 49.09
CA HIS A 843 33.57 38.86 50.26
C HIS A 843 33.92 38.18 51.59
N GLN A 844 33.66 36.88 51.74
CA GLN A 844 34.06 36.13 52.93
C GLN A 844 35.59 36.13 53.11
N ASP A 845 36.35 35.86 52.06
CA ASP A 845 37.82 35.85 52.09
C ASP A 845 38.40 37.24 52.43
N ASP A 846 37.79 38.32 51.93
CA ASP A 846 38.21 39.68 52.25
C ASP A 846 37.92 40.04 53.72
N ILE A 847 36.71 39.73 54.22
CA ILE A 847 36.36 39.92 55.64
C ILE A 847 37.26 39.06 56.53
N GLN A 848 37.59 37.83 56.13
CA GLN A 848 38.50 36.94 56.85
C GLN A 848 39.90 37.55 56.94
N ARG A 849 40.43 38.12 55.85
CA ARG A 849 41.72 38.85 55.84
C ARG A 849 41.70 40.06 56.76
N GLN A 850 40.64 40.87 56.69
CA GLN A 850 40.47 42.03 57.58
C GLN A 850 40.43 41.61 59.06
N ALA A 851 39.71 40.53 59.38
CA ALA A 851 39.67 39.96 60.73
C ALA A 851 41.05 39.48 61.20
N THR A 852 41.80 38.73 60.38
CA THR A 852 43.16 38.29 60.74
C THR A 852 44.12 39.46 60.96
N HIS A 853 44.01 40.52 60.15
CA HIS A 853 44.83 41.71 60.32
C HIS A 853 44.49 42.46 61.63
N LEU A 854 43.20 42.57 61.97
CA LEU A 854 42.78 43.16 63.24
C LEU A 854 43.21 42.32 64.44
N GLU A 855 43.19 40.98 64.35
CA GLU A 855 43.70 40.10 65.40
C GLU A 855 45.21 40.26 65.63
N GLU A 856 46.01 40.35 64.56
CA GLU A 856 47.44 40.63 64.64
C GLU A 856 47.70 41.99 65.30
N LEU A 857 46.97 43.02 64.88
CA LEU A 857 47.09 44.36 65.43
C LEU A 857 46.67 44.40 66.91
N ILE A 858 45.65 43.64 67.33
CA ILE A 858 45.28 43.47 68.74
C ILE A 858 46.41 42.79 69.52
N LYS A 859 47.01 41.70 69.00
CA LYS A 859 48.15 40.99 69.62
C LYS A 859 49.37 41.91 69.81
N GLU A 860 49.67 42.75 68.82
CA GLU A 860 50.73 43.76 68.93
C GLU A 860 50.43 44.81 70.01
N LYS A 861 49.20 45.34 70.05
CA LYS A 861 48.80 46.33 71.06
C LYS A 861 48.75 45.73 72.47
N SER A 862 48.29 44.49 72.65
CA SER A 862 48.30 43.83 73.96
C SER A 862 49.73 43.59 74.45
N ALA A 863 50.62 43.09 73.59
CA ALA A 863 52.04 42.91 73.93
C ALA A 863 52.74 44.25 74.26
N ALA A 864 52.40 45.33 73.56
CA ALA A 864 52.89 46.67 73.88
C ALA A 864 52.39 47.16 75.25
N VAL A 865 51.11 46.95 75.57
CA VAL A 865 50.52 47.30 76.88
C VAL A 865 51.15 46.48 78.01
N GLU A 866 51.35 45.17 77.83
CA GLU A 866 52.03 44.31 78.82
C GLU A 866 53.47 44.79 79.07
N LYS A 867 54.20 45.19 78.02
CA LYS A 867 55.56 45.73 78.13
C LYS A 867 55.59 47.05 78.91
N GLU A 868 54.63 47.95 78.69
CA GLU A 868 54.53 49.18 79.49
C GLU A 868 54.06 48.92 80.93
N GLN A 869 53.13 47.98 81.15
CA GLN A 869 52.76 47.56 82.51
C GLN A 869 53.96 46.96 83.28
N PHE A 870 54.80 46.17 82.62
CA PHE A 870 56.02 45.62 83.22
C PHE A 870 57.03 46.72 83.59
N LYS A 871 57.26 47.69 82.68
CA LYS A 871 58.08 48.88 83.00
C LYS A 871 57.50 49.66 84.18
N HIS A 872 56.18 49.87 84.22
CA HIS A 872 55.51 50.59 85.29
C HIS A 872 55.63 49.89 86.65
N ARG A 873 55.47 48.55 86.69
CA ARG A 873 55.73 47.77 87.92
C ARG A 873 57.17 47.94 88.39
N ARG A 874 58.14 47.86 87.49
CA ARG A 874 59.56 48.03 87.82
C ARG A 874 59.88 49.42 88.37
N THR A 875 59.38 50.49 87.73
CA THR A 875 59.59 51.85 88.24
C THR A 875 58.84 52.09 89.56
N GLN A 876 57.66 51.48 89.75
CA GLN A 876 56.93 51.50 91.02
C GLN A 876 57.72 50.80 92.15
N GLU A 877 58.33 49.64 91.87
CA GLU A 877 59.23 48.94 92.80
C GLU A 877 60.46 49.79 93.15
N GLU A 878 61.12 50.39 92.15
CA GLU A 878 62.25 51.29 92.33
C GLU A 878 61.87 52.53 93.17
N CYS A 879 60.72 53.17 92.89
CA CYS A 879 60.17 54.24 93.72
C CYS A 879 59.87 53.79 95.17
N SER A 880 59.36 52.58 95.37
CA SER A 880 59.12 52.03 96.72
C SER A 880 60.42 51.81 97.50
N SER A 881 61.47 51.38 96.81
CA SER A 881 62.82 51.20 97.37
C SER A 881 63.45 52.55 97.74
N LEU A 882 63.33 53.56 96.87
CA LEU A 882 63.80 54.92 97.14
C LEU A 882 63.06 55.57 98.32
N ARG A 883 61.73 55.42 98.43
CA ARG A 883 60.96 55.87 99.60
C ARG A 883 61.47 55.23 100.90
N ARG A 884 61.67 53.90 100.92
CA ARG A 884 62.25 53.18 102.07
C ARG A 884 63.67 53.64 102.44
N LYS A 885 64.47 54.10 101.48
CA LYS A 885 65.81 54.68 101.74
C LYS A 885 65.70 56.09 102.34
N LEU A 886 64.82 56.93 101.79
CA LEU A 886 64.55 58.28 102.29
C LEU A 886 64.01 58.27 103.74
N ASP A 887 63.08 57.36 104.05
CA ASP A 887 62.51 57.18 105.39
C ASP A 887 63.54 56.64 106.41
N ARG A 888 64.64 56.04 105.94
CA ARG A 888 65.79 55.69 106.79
C ARG A 888 66.68 56.90 107.04
N GLN A 889 67.05 57.67 106.01
CA GLN A 889 67.87 58.88 106.18
C GLN A 889 67.23 59.88 107.14
N LYS A 890 65.93 60.15 107.01
CA LYS A 890 65.17 61.05 107.89
C LYS A 890 65.16 60.65 109.38
N LYS A 891 65.53 59.41 109.73
CA LYS A 891 65.71 58.96 111.12
C LYS A 891 67.11 59.22 111.67
N TYR A 892 68.10 59.40 110.81
CA TYR A 892 69.46 59.79 111.20
C TYR A 892 69.56 61.32 111.34
N ASP A 893 68.85 62.08 110.51
CA ASP A 893 68.81 63.56 110.56
C ASP A 893 68.19 64.14 111.86
N PHE A 894 67.73 63.30 112.80
CA PHE A 894 67.14 63.72 114.08
C PHE A 894 68.18 63.87 115.21
N PHE A 895 69.44 63.46 115.00
CA PHE A 895 70.52 63.57 115.98
C PHE A 895 71.58 64.56 115.48
N GLU A 896 71.66 65.74 116.09
CA GLU A 896 72.51 66.83 115.61
C GLU A 896 73.99 66.68 116.00
N ASN A 897 74.33 65.82 116.97
CA ASN A 897 75.70 65.57 117.40
C ASN A 897 76.10 64.09 117.29
N ALA A 898 77.30 63.83 116.76
CA ALA A 898 77.86 62.47 116.62
C ALA A 898 77.99 61.74 117.97
N ASP A 899 78.28 62.46 119.06
CA ASP A 899 78.35 61.90 120.41
C ASP A 899 76.98 61.45 120.93
N GLU A 900 75.86 62.06 120.50
CA GLU A 900 74.52 61.59 120.87
C GLU A 900 74.13 60.34 120.08
N VAL A 901 74.47 60.26 118.79
CA VAL A 901 74.32 59.04 117.99
C VAL A 901 75.11 57.90 118.64
N LEU A 902 76.38 58.14 118.99
CA LEU A 902 77.24 57.15 119.66
C LEU A 902 76.73 56.80 121.05
N MET A 903 76.21 57.74 121.84
CA MET A 903 75.63 57.45 123.16
C MET A 903 74.33 56.64 123.06
N GLU A 904 73.45 56.92 122.10
CA GLU A 904 72.21 56.16 121.90
C GLU A 904 72.48 54.77 121.27
N GLU A 905 73.49 54.65 120.42
CA GLU A 905 74.04 53.35 119.99
C GLU A 905 74.64 52.58 121.17
N ILE A 906 75.53 53.17 121.98
CA ILE A 906 76.10 52.54 123.17
C ILE A 906 74.99 52.12 124.16
N LYS A 907 73.93 52.92 124.30
CA LYS A 907 72.75 52.62 125.12
C LYS A 907 71.94 51.45 124.56
N THR A 908 71.67 51.41 123.26
CA THR A 908 70.99 50.26 122.63
C THR A 908 71.85 49.00 122.62
N TYR A 909 73.18 49.08 122.47
CA TYR A 909 74.09 47.95 122.62
C TYR A 909 74.15 47.46 124.08
N LYS A 910 74.25 48.36 125.06
CA LYS A 910 74.13 48.01 126.50
C LYS A 910 72.79 47.32 126.78
N GLN A 911 71.67 47.86 126.29
CA GLN A 911 70.35 47.27 126.46
C GLN A 911 70.22 45.88 125.81
N LYS A 912 70.80 45.68 124.61
CA LYS A 912 70.88 44.36 123.96
C LYS A 912 71.70 43.35 124.77
N LEU A 913 72.74 43.78 125.49
CA LEU A 913 73.61 42.92 126.32
C LEU A 913 73.07 42.68 127.74
N THR A 914 72.13 43.50 128.22
CA THR A 914 71.49 43.34 129.53
C THR A 914 70.43 42.23 129.52
N CYS A 915 70.31 41.49 130.62
CA CYS A 915 69.34 40.41 130.77
C CYS A 915 67.90 40.94 130.88
N PRO A 916 66.98 40.54 129.99
CA PRO A 916 65.59 41.04 129.98
C PRO A 916 64.72 40.58 131.16
N CYS A 917 65.27 39.80 132.10
CA CYS A 917 64.54 39.34 133.29
C CYS A 917 64.79 40.19 134.54
N CYS A 918 65.91 40.92 134.60
CA CYS A 918 66.22 41.84 135.69
C CYS A 918 66.52 43.26 135.21
N ASN A 919 66.83 43.44 133.92
CA ASN A 919 67.26 44.71 133.32
C ASN A 919 68.46 45.38 134.01
N THR A 920 69.22 44.65 134.84
CA THR A 920 70.40 45.16 135.57
C THR A 920 71.68 44.41 135.22
N ARG A 921 71.66 43.07 135.23
CA ARG A 921 72.84 42.23 135.00
C ARG A 921 73.02 41.93 133.51
N LYS A 922 74.26 41.79 133.06
CA LYS A 922 74.58 41.33 131.70
C LYS A 922 74.04 39.90 131.47
N LYS A 923 73.89 39.54 130.20
CA LYS A 923 73.62 38.18 129.75
C LYS A 923 74.90 37.33 129.92
N ASP A 924 74.86 36.32 130.78
CA ASP A 924 75.99 35.40 131.03
C ASP A 924 75.52 33.93 131.17
N ALA A 925 74.31 33.59 130.70
CA ALA A 925 73.81 32.21 130.67
C ALA A 925 72.86 31.96 129.50
N VAL A 926 73.00 30.81 128.83
CA VAL A 926 72.13 30.38 127.74
C VAL A 926 71.27 29.17 128.15
N LEU A 927 70.00 29.19 127.78
CA LEU A 927 69.15 28.00 127.78
C LEU A 927 69.40 27.22 126.49
N THR A 928 70.04 26.05 126.57
CA THR A 928 70.49 25.29 125.39
C THR A 928 69.31 24.81 124.53
N LYS A 929 68.15 24.54 125.13
CA LYS A 929 66.92 24.12 124.44
C LYS A 929 66.27 25.16 123.53
N CYS A 930 66.55 26.45 123.72
CA CYS A 930 65.92 27.51 122.93
C CYS A 930 66.86 28.67 122.59
N PHE A 931 68.16 28.52 122.83
CA PHE A 931 69.24 29.48 122.62
C PHE A 931 68.97 30.91 123.14
N HIS A 932 68.08 31.04 124.13
CA HIS A 932 67.76 32.33 124.74
C HIS A 932 68.71 32.62 125.90
N VAL A 933 69.31 33.81 125.85
CA VAL A 933 70.37 34.23 126.76
C VAL A 933 69.86 35.23 127.80
N PHE A 934 70.18 34.95 129.07
CA PHE A 934 69.77 35.67 130.26
C PHE A 934 70.96 35.79 131.23
N CYS A 935 70.76 36.32 132.44
CA CYS A 935 71.77 36.28 133.49
C CYS A 935 71.74 34.93 134.22
N PHE A 936 72.88 34.41 134.65
CA PHE A 936 72.99 33.09 135.30
C PHE A 936 72.15 33.03 136.58
N GLU A 937 72.18 34.08 137.41
CA GLU A 937 71.31 34.21 138.59
C GLU A 937 69.82 34.16 138.21
N CYS A 938 69.43 34.79 137.10
CA CYS A 938 68.05 34.87 136.63
C CYS A 938 67.51 33.48 136.23
N VAL A 939 68.37 32.66 135.61
CA VAL A 939 68.04 31.29 135.21
C VAL A 939 68.09 30.35 136.42
N LYS A 940 69.13 30.46 137.25
CA LYS A 940 69.32 29.64 138.45
C LYS A 940 68.17 29.85 139.45
N THR A 941 67.80 31.09 139.76
CA THR A 941 66.66 31.39 140.64
C THR A 941 65.36 30.78 140.11
N ARG A 942 65.11 30.80 138.79
CA ARG A 942 63.94 30.12 138.18
C ARG A 942 64.02 28.60 138.25
N TYR A 943 65.21 28.02 138.16
CA TYR A 943 65.41 26.58 138.34
C TYR A 943 65.13 26.14 139.79
N ASP A 944 65.69 26.88 140.76
CA ASP A 944 65.59 26.62 142.21
C ASP A 944 64.15 26.82 142.73
N THR A 945 63.48 27.89 142.30
CA THR A 945 62.06 28.17 142.61
C THR A 945 61.05 27.29 141.85
N ARG A 946 61.53 26.26 141.15
CA ARG A 946 60.75 25.32 140.30
C ARG A 946 59.98 25.98 139.13
N GLN A 947 60.17 27.27 138.86
CA GLN A 947 59.62 28.00 137.70
C GLN A 947 60.40 27.71 136.40
N ARG A 948 60.53 26.43 136.07
CA ARG A 948 61.43 25.85 135.04
C ARG A 948 60.98 26.06 133.59
N LYS A 949 60.57 27.29 133.24
CA LYS A 949 60.17 27.70 131.89
C LYS A 949 60.94 28.96 131.44
N CYS A 950 61.35 28.94 130.17
CA CYS A 950 62.08 30.04 129.53
C CYS A 950 61.28 31.35 129.62
N PRO A 951 61.85 32.45 130.15
CA PRO A 951 61.17 33.75 130.25
C PRO A 951 60.66 34.32 128.92
N LYS A 952 61.23 33.91 127.78
CA LYS A 952 60.94 34.51 126.46
C LYS A 952 60.06 33.65 125.54
N CYS A 953 60.15 32.32 125.61
CA CYS A 953 59.35 31.41 124.78
C CYS A 953 58.63 30.30 125.57
N ASN A 954 58.64 30.37 126.90
CA ASN A 954 57.95 29.43 127.81
C ASN A 954 58.38 27.94 127.72
N ALA A 955 59.39 27.61 126.90
CA ALA A 955 59.97 26.27 126.78
C ALA A 955 60.53 25.76 128.11
N ALA A 956 60.28 24.50 128.46
CA ALA A 956 60.70 23.90 129.73
C ALA A 956 62.18 23.50 129.73
N PHE A 957 62.89 23.72 130.84
CA PHE A 957 64.33 23.43 130.98
C PHE A 957 64.68 22.78 132.33
N GLY A 958 65.59 21.80 132.32
CA GLY A 958 66.10 21.07 133.47
C GLY A 958 67.54 21.46 133.85
N VAL A 959 68.19 20.66 134.72
CA VAL A 959 69.55 20.90 135.24
C VAL A 959 70.57 21.12 134.12
N ASN A 960 70.56 20.22 133.13
CA ASN A 960 71.57 20.18 132.07
C ASN A 960 71.22 21.12 130.90
N ASP A 961 70.12 21.87 130.98
CA ASP A 961 69.59 22.69 129.89
C ASP A 961 69.98 24.17 130.00
N PHE A 962 70.80 24.55 130.99
CA PHE A 962 71.33 25.91 131.12
C PHE A 962 72.82 25.93 131.45
N HIS A 963 73.57 26.70 130.67
CA HIS A 963 75.02 26.79 130.78
C HIS A 963 75.45 28.25 130.91
N ARG A 964 76.52 28.49 131.68
CA ARG A 964 77.11 29.83 131.80
C ARG A 964 77.88 30.17 130.52
N LEU A 965 77.60 31.34 129.95
CA LEU A 965 78.38 31.92 128.87
C LEU A 965 79.40 32.90 129.47
N TYR A 966 80.64 32.77 129.06
CA TYR A 966 81.67 33.78 129.29
C TYR A 966 81.68 34.70 128.06
N MET A 967 81.31 35.96 128.24
CA MET A 967 81.26 37.02 127.21
C MET A 967 82.05 38.25 127.64
#